data_AF-A0A9E6USH7-F1
#
_entry.id   AF-A0A9E6USH7-F1
#
_cell.length_a   1.000
_cell.length_b   1.000
_cell.length_c   1.000
_cell.angle_alpha   90.00
_cell.angle_beta   90.00
_cell.angle_gamma   90.00
#
_symmetry.space_group_name_H-M   'P 1'
#
loop_
_entity.id
_entity.type
_entity.pdbx_description
1 polymer ?
#
loop_
_entity_poly.entity_id
_entity_poly.type
_entity_poly.pdbx_seq_one_letter_code
_entity_poly.pdbx_strand_id
1 'polypeptide(L)'
;MVQHLTGAADKAAPTVECDADPIGSLVTMFVDMVQKGRAAAGQCPVLRPVFLKPHGVARAQFVVRDDLPASLSVGPFVAGARYDAWTRFASDTLPTLTDWKTTTGIGIKLFGVPGEKLFGPAGETTVDFTMQNFDVFFVDTAKDMCAFTQAGVINHNYDPYLAAHPKTKEILDEMAKPVPSALTIDYWSVLPYAYGAGQFCKFKLEPTAEAYPLPSQPNDPDYLAVDFASRLAKGEVRFKFCVQLRTNPDSEPLDQATVRWDESISPAIHIADVILPQQDVTVRGQATYGENLSFNMWRVPPELEPQGSIAAARKVVYAASASYRRNINGVPDGEPATPRPDAGNPPCIDSTIVRARIHPGIGIARMGDAKTAFYIGPEVEQPLPLPPGAYRDESGALKRQAARFRIYGYNAAGQVVAELTPQSADIEWTVHVANRKAEWYQFQAALDIPEAASMTVPLRNPDVKGADRAELAIDAGPVSIAGVNTSGPAYAFDKGKFKTTPVSLGEAQTDDSGRLLVLGGLGVSASPSGAPVYNPDVPTSFNNADDWYDDIADGPVDASVRINGQSIPCEGAWVVVAPPNYGPDIIGWRTMGDMLLDVYTEAGWIGMPETVSFTKDIYPVLQRLTNLQWVNAGFAAMFGAGGPFNFENPALIAKLATAGADGEAYHELRRTIFNCFRPHPPGDANTRPWPWLYGDAYGSFSDTAPNNNLGLSNVRQAILQRWVKGDFVNDWDPAATVPHTLAAVPLAEQPGMLDRAAVHFCLADAFHPGCELTWPMRHATLYTAPYRIRRAAKVTSDYGPNLNQTIALSAGGPLSGQGPGTLSRWMALPWQGDTAFCRSGYDPSYDPYLPSFWVARVPNQVLTAEDYAIVMDETRPRAERIAAFNHRPNWLRNIMLAPAPEVMMRMIADFGGMGIVEQRPGPANDPDFPPVIFVETLGPPFTEMAAAAAALLKATPSTSLTAAQRAGFVDEAHLAEFRRVRFQGRS
;
A
#
# COMPACT_ATOMS: atom_id res chain seq x y z
N MET A 1 15.46 -25.13 44.42
CA MET A 1 15.23 -23.68 44.26
C MET A 1 16.36 -22.99 43.48
N VAL A 2 17.65 -23.24 43.79
CA VAL A 2 18.76 -22.42 43.26
C VAL A 2 19.63 -23.02 42.13
N GLN A 3 19.28 -24.22 41.63
CA GLN A 3 20.05 -24.92 40.59
C GLN A 3 20.13 -24.17 39.25
N HIS A 4 19.22 -23.25 38.98
CA HIS A 4 19.20 -22.51 37.71
C HIS A 4 20.27 -21.39 37.65
N LEU A 5 20.89 -21.01 38.77
CA LEU A 5 21.89 -19.94 38.85
C LEU A 5 23.33 -20.41 38.63
N THR A 6 23.60 -21.72 38.48
CA THR A 6 24.97 -22.22 38.27
C THR A 6 25.39 -22.03 36.81
N GLY A 7 26.36 -21.14 36.54
CA GLY A 7 26.92 -20.88 35.21
C GLY A 7 27.87 -21.97 34.70
N ALA A 8 28.20 -21.94 33.40
CA ALA A 8 29.24 -22.79 32.80
C ALA A 8 30.64 -22.19 33.07
N ALA A 9 31.63 -23.04 33.35
CA ALA A 9 32.99 -22.63 33.64
C ALA A 9 33.76 -22.28 32.36
N ASP A 10 34.18 -21.01 32.16
CA ASP A 10 35.58 -20.65 31.88
C ASP A 10 35.90 -19.14 31.76
N LYS A 11 37.16 -18.82 32.13
CA LYS A 11 38.00 -17.59 31.98
C LYS A 11 37.62 -16.30 32.75
N ALA A 12 38.42 -16.05 33.80
CA ALA A 12 38.57 -14.83 34.63
C ALA A 12 37.24 -14.19 35.07
N ALA A 13 36.67 -14.72 36.15
CA ALA A 13 35.47 -14.14 36.77
C ALA A 13 35.68 -12.66 37.12
N PRO A 14 34.76 -11.75 36.76
CA PRO A 14 34.83 -10.36 37.16
C PRO A 14 34.87 -10.23 38.68
N THR A 15 35.58 -9.21 39.19
CA THR A 15 35.71 -8.96 40.62
C THR A 15 34.33 -8.64 41.23
N VAL A 16 33.89 -9.45 42.19
CA VAL A 16 32.63 -9.27 42.94
C VAL A 16 32.99 -8.93 44.37
N GLU A 17 32.49 -7.80 44.87
CA GLU A 17 32.80 -7.27 46.20
C GLU A 17 31.52 -6.99 46.99
N CYS A 18 30.93 -8.04 47.58
CA CYS A 18 29.67 -7.94 48.32
C CYS A 18 29.72 -7.02 49.55
N ASP A 19 30.90 -6.75 50.10
CA ASP A 19 31.07 -5.81 51.21
C ASP A 19 31.10 -4.34 50.76
N ALA A 20 31.65 -4.06 49.57
CA ALA A 20 31.88 -2.71 49.07
C ALA A 20 30.77 -2.21 48.13
N ASP A 21 30.32 -3.07 47.21
CA ASP A 21 29.25 -2.77 46.25
C ASP A 21 28.36 -4.01 46.03
N PRO A 22 27.46 -4.33 46.98
CA PRO A 22 26.57 -5.48 46.85
C PRO A 22 25.60 -5.37 45.69
N ILE A 23 25.14 -4.16 45.33
CA ILE A 23 24.14 -3.98 44.26
C ILE A 23 24.79 -4.12 42.88
N GLY A 24 25.92 -3.47 42.63
CA GLY A 24 26.66 -3.64 41.37
C GLY A 24 27.12 -5.08 41.19
N SER A 25 27.59 -5.72 42.26
CA SER A 25 27.93 -7.15 42.29
C SER A 25 26.74 -8.05 41.89
N LEU A 26 25.52 -7.74 42.36
CA LEU A 26 24.31 -8.46 41.97
C LEU A 26 23.94 -8.24 40.50
N VAL A 27 24.16 -7.04 39.95
CA VAL A 27 23.99 -6.80 38.50
C VAL A 27 24.96 -7.67 37.71
N THR A 28 26.24 -7.70 38.09
CA THR A 28 27.26 -8.55 37.46
C THR A 28 26.83 -10.01 37.47
N MET A 29 26.43 -10.55 38.62
CA MET A 29 26.08 -11.98 38.71
C MET A 29 24.77 -12.33 38.00
N PHE A 30 23.68 -11.57 38.22
CA PHE A 30 22.37 -11.92 37.62
C PHE A 30 22.28 -11.54 36.15
N VAL A 31 22.74 -10.36 35.77
CA VAL A 31 22.60 -9.85 34.40
C VAL A 31 23.79 -10.28 33.57
N ASP A 32 25.00 -9.86 33.93
CA ASP A 32 26.17 -10.05 33.06
C ASP A 32 26.63 -11.51 32.97
N MET A 33 26.63 -12.25 34.07
CA MET A 33 27.05 -13.65 34.07
C MET A 33 25.90 -14.59 33.70
N VAL A 34 24.75 -14.48 34.38
CA VAL A 34 23.65 -15.45 34.19
C VAL A 34 22.80 -15.11 32.96
N GLN A 35 22.25 -13.90 32.85
CA GLN A 35 21.35 -13.55 31.75
C GLN A 35 22.08 -13.43 30.41
N LYS A 36 23.16 -12.64 30.33
CA LYS A 36 23.96 -12.50 29.11
C LYS A 36 24.70 -13.79 28.77
N GLY A 37 25.14 -14.56 29.78
CA GLY A 37 25.74 -15.88 29.57
C GLY A 37 24.80 -16.86 28.87
N ARG A 38 23.52 -16.93 29.29
CA ARG A 38 22.51 -17.74 28.60
C ARG A 38 22.22 -17.24 27.18
N ALA A 39 22.15 -15.93 26.98
CA ALA A 39 21.99 -15.33 25.65
C ALA A 39 23.16 -15.68 24.72
N ALA A 40 24.40 -15.58 25.21
CA ALA A 40 25.60 -15.98 24.49
C ALA A 40 25.65 -17.49 24.19
N ALA A 41 25.05 -18.31 25.06
CA ALA A 41 24.86 -19.75 24.84
C ALA A 41 23.68 -20.08 23.89
N GLY A 42 23.07 -19.08 23.24
CA GLY A 42 22.05 -19.27 22.22
C GLY A 42 20.60 -19.16 22.69
N GLN A 43 20.34 -18.70 23.94
CA GLN A 43 18.97 -18.42 24.38
C GLN A 43 18.40 -17.19 23.65
N CYS A 44 17.57 -17.44 22.64
CA CYS A 44 16.83 -16.43 21.88
C CYS A 44 15.33 -16.81 21.84
N PRO A 45 14.39 -15.95 22.28
CA PRO A 45 14.63 -14.61 22.85
C PRO A 45 15.36 -14.67 24.21
N VAL A 46 16.03 -13.58 24.57
CA VAL A 46 16.64 -13.41 25.90
C VAL A 46 15.52 -13.38 26.94
N LEU A 47 15.67 -14.15 28.02
CA LEU A 47 14.70 -14.22 29.13
C LEU A 47 15.19 -13.44 30.37
N ARG A 48 14.36 -13.36 31.41
CA ARG A 48 14.75 -12.84 32.75
C ARG A 48 15.85 -13.70 33.41
N PRO A 49 16.56 -13.20 34.43
CA PRO A 49 17.57 -13.96 35.17
C PRO A 49 16.98 -14.87 36.28
N VAL A 50 15.85 -14.46 36.86
CA VAL A 50 15.05 -15.16 37.90
C VAL A 50 13.56 -15.16 37.52
N PHE A 51 12.76 -16.03 38.13
CA PHE A 51 11.35 -16.25 37.76
C PHE A 51 11.17 -16.48 36.24
N LEU A 52 12.05 -17.32 35.68
CA LEU A 52 12.13 -17.55 34.23
C LEU A 52 10.93 -18.27 33.67
N LYS A 53 10.49 -19.35 34.33
CA LYS A 53 9.47 -20.25 33.80
C LYS A 53 8.08 -19.61 33.91
N PRO A 54 7.46 -19.15 32.81
CA PRO A 54 6.16 -18.51 32.86
C PRO A 54 5.05 -19.57 32.94
N HIS A 55 4.04 -19.32 33.77
CA HIS A 55 2.83 -20.17 33.86
C HIS A 55 1.67 -19.57 33.07
N GLY A 56 1.59 -18.24 33.05
CA GLY A 56 0.58 -17.54 32.29
C GLY A 56 0.69 -16.04 32.42
N VAL A 57 0.22 -15.36 31.37
CA VAL A 57 0.14 -13.91 31.30
C VAL A 57 -1.32 -13.57 31.06
N ALA A 58 -1.96 -12.86 31.97
CA ALA A 58 -3.41 -12.64 31.93
C ALA A 58 -3.75 -11.17 32.06
N ARG A 59 -4.72 -10.73 31.26
CA ARG A 59 -5.41 -9.46 31.49
C ARG A 59 -6.13 -9.53 32.83
N ALA A 60 -6.12 -8.42 33.55
CA ALA A 60 -6.85 -8.26 34.79
C ALA A 60 -7.47 -6.86 34.92
N GLN A 61 -8.35 -6.69 35.89
CA GLN A 61 -8.79 -5.39 36.40
C GLN A 61 -8.41 -5.27 37.87
N PHE A 62 -7.90 -4.12 38.27
CA PHE A 62 -7.66 -3.77 39.66
C PHE A 62 -8.75 -2.81 40.12
N VAL A 63 -9.58 -3.25 41.07
CA VAL A 63 -10.78 -2.54 41.50
C VAL A 63 -10.65 -2.21 42.98
N VAL A 64 -10.42 -0.94 43.30
CA VAL A 64 -10.37 -0.47 44.68
C VAL A 64 -11.77 -0.48 45.27
N ARG A 65 -11.90 -0.91 46.52
CA ARG A 65 -13.19 -0.99 47.22
C ARG A 65 -13.89 0.38 47.25
N ASP A 66 -15.19 0.38 47.01
CA ASP A 66 -16.02 1.59 47.08
C ASP A 66 -16.13 2.12 48.53
N ASP A 67 -16.00 1.25 49.52
CA ASP A 67 -16.09 1.56 50.95
C ASP A 67 -14.73 1.69 51.65
N LEU A 68 -13.65 1.94 50.90
CA LEU A 68 -12.30 2.08 51.45
C LEU A 68 -12.21 3.26 52.43
N PRO A 69 -11.82 3.04 53.71
CA PRO A 69 -11.62 4.13 54.67
C PRO A 69 -10.60 5.15 54.20
N ALA A 70 -10.83 6.44 54.47
CA ALA A 70 -9.93 7.53 54.05
C ALA A 70 -8.49 7.35 54.56
N SER A 71 -8.30 6.72 55.74
CA SER A 71 -6.98 6.40 56.30
C SER A 71 -6.19 5.36 55.51
N LEU A 72 -6.85 4.60 54.64
CA LEU A 72 -6.25 3.61 53.74
C LEU A 72 -6.17 4.11 52.29
N SER A 73 -6.56 5.36 52.04
CA SER A 73 -6.54 5.92 50.69
C SER A 73 -5.18 6.56 50.38
N VAL A 74 -4.23 5.74 49.93
CA VAL A 74 -2.84 6.14 49.66
C VAL A 74 -2.46 5.78 48.22
N GLY A 75 -1.91 6.75 47.48
CA GLY A 75 -1.44 6.54 46.10
C GLY A 75 -2.56 6.04 45.16
N PRO A 76 -2.41 4.85 44.51
CA PRO A 76 -3.43 4.29 43.62
C PRO A 76 -4.70 3.80 44.33
N PHE A 77 -4.71 3.73 45.67
CA PHE A 77 -5.83 3.18 46.43
C PHE A 77 -6.88 4.25 46.72
N VAL A 78 -7.60 4.70 45.70
CA VAL A 78 -8.72 5.65 45.85
C VAL A 78 -10.04 4.91 45.78
N ALA A 79 -10.96 5.17 46.71
CA ALA A 79 -12.25 4.47 46.77
C ALA A 79 -12.97 4.49 45.41
N GLY A 80 -13.34 3.30 44.91
CA GLY A 80 -14.00 3.10 43.61
C GLY A 80 -13.11 3.23 42.37
N ALA A 81 -11.80 3.48 42.52
CA ALA A 81 -10.89 3.54 41.38
C ALA A 81 -10.75 2.17 40.68
N ARG A 82 -10.67 2.20 39.36
CA ARG A 82 -10.55 1.03 38.50
C ARG A 82 -9.40 1.22 37.54
N TYR A 83 -8.49 0.26 37.50
CA TYR A 83 -7.36 0.26 36.58
C TYR A 83 -7.38 -1.01 35.74
N ASP A 84 -7.17 -0.86 34.44
CA ASP A 84 -6.78 -1.99 33.62
C ASP A 84 -5.41 -2.50 34.10
N ALA A 85 -5.24 -3.81 34.09
CA ALA A 85 -4.04 -4.44 34.57
C ALA A 85 -3.61 -5.62 33.70
N TRP A 86 -2.32 -5.94 33.78
CA TRP A 86 -1.76 -7.18 33.25
C TRP A 86 -0.95 -7.89 34.32
N THR A 87 -1.12 -9.21 34.38
CA THR A 87 -0.46 -10.07 35.36
C THR A 87 0.46 -11.06 34.67
N ARG A 88 1.58 -11.40 35.30
CA ARG A 88 2.49 -12.47 34.87
C ARG A 88 2.77 -13.39 36.04
N PHE A 89 2.39 -14.66 35.90
CA PHE A 89 2.68 -15.72 36.86
C PHE A 89 3.88 -16.53 36.37
N ALA A 90 4.81 -16.86 37.27
CA ALA A 90 6.01 -17.60 36.92
C ALA A 90 6.61 -18.32 38.13
N SER A 91 7.42 -19.35 37.88
CA SER A 91 8.25 -20.00 38.89
C SER A 91 9.72 -19.62 38.79
N ASP A 92 10.40 -19.60 39.93
CA ASP A 92 11.84 -19.40 40.03
C ASP A 92 12.64 -20.67 39.71
N THR A 93 12.56 -21.09 38.44
CA THR A 93 13.23 -22.27 37.89
C THR A 93 13.47 -22.10 36.38
N LEU A 94 14.24 -23.00 35.78
CA LEU A 94 14.40 -23.03 34.32
C LEU A 94 13.12 -23.55 33.65
N PRO A 95 12.76 -23.04 32.46
CA PRO A 95 11.59 -23.54 31.71
C PRO A 95 11.62 -25.07 31.47
N THR A 96 12.81 -25.66 31.35
CA THR A 96 13.01 -27.11 31.12
C THR A 96 12.90 -27.97 32.38
N LEU A 97 12.85 -27.37 33.57
CA LEU A 97 12.74 -28.09 34.83
C LEU A 97 11.30 -28.09 35.33
N THR A 98 10.96 -29.04 36.18
CA THR A 98 9.68 -29.08 36.86
C THR A 98 9.49 -27.85 37.76
N ASP A 99 8.27 -27.35 37.80
CA ASP A 99 7.76 -26.33 38.72
C ASP A 99 7.23 -26.93 40.04
N TRP A 100 7.38 -28.24 40.26
CA TRP A 100 7.11 -28.90 41.55
C TRP A 100 8.11 -28.45 42.62
N LYS A 101 7.61 -28.03 43.80
CA LYS A 101 8.42 -27.48 44.90
C LYS A 101 9.24 -26.24 44.52
N THR A 102 8.66 -25.39 43.68
CA THR A 102 9.28 -24.11 43.28
C THR A 102 8.51 -22.92 43.85
N THR A 103 9.23 -21.82 44.11
CA THR A 103 8.62 -20.53 44.45
C THR A 103 7.90 -19.99 43.24
N THR A 104 6.63 -19.61 43.41
CA THR A 104 5.81 -18.98 42.38
C THR A 104 5.69 -17.49 42.68
N GLY A 105 5.75 -16.66 41.65
CA GLY A 105 5.63 -15.22 41.74
C GLY A 105 4.60 -14.66 40.77
N ILE A 106 4.07 -13.49 41.13
CA ILE A 106 3.16 -12.69 40.32
C ILE A 106 3.71 -11.28 40.17
N GLY A 107 3.79 -10.80 38.93
CA GLY A 107 3.93 -9.37 38.62
C GLY A 107 2.57 -8.81 38.22
N ILE A 108 2.15 -7.70 38.82
CA ILE A 108 0.91 -6.98 38.50
C ILE A 108 1.33 -5.60 38.00
N LYS A 109 0.91 -5.24 36.78
CA LYS A 109 1.09 -3.91 36.22
C LYS A 109 -0.26 -3.24 36.07
N LEU A 110 -0.45 -2.11 36.73
CA LEU A 110 -1.61 -1.23 36.59
C LEU A 110 -1.32 -0.18 35.53
N PHE A 111 -2.34 0.21 34.76
CA PHE A 111 -2.25 1.25 33.74
C PHE A 111 -3.13 2.44 34.12
N GLY A 112 -2.73 3.65 33.69
CA GLY A 112 -3.51 4.87 33.89
C GLY A 112 -3.49 5.42 35.32
N VAL A 113 -2.51 5.05 36.15
CA VAL A 113 -2.38 5.59 37.51
C VAL A 113 -1.74 6.99 37.45
N PRO A 114 -2.43 8.06 37.90
CA PRO A 114 -1.89 9.42 37.85
C PRO A 114 -0.72 9.63 38.83
N GLY A 115 -0.05 10.78 38.71
CA GLY A 115 1.04 11.20 39.61
C GLY A 115 2.44 10.75 39.15
N GLU A 116 3.47 11.35 39.75
CA GLU A 116 4.87 10.99 39.51
C GLU A 116 5.19 9.58 40.03
N LYS A 117 6.15 8.90 39.40
CA LYS A 117 6.62 7.57 39.79
C LYS A 117 8.09 7.64 40.18
N LEU A 118 8.50 6.88 41.21
CA LEU A 118 9.90 6.84 41.69
C LEU A 118 10.88 6.15 40.72
N PHE A 119 10.36 5.53 39.66
CA PHE A 119 11.12 4.84 38.63
C PHE A 119 10.36 4.86 37.30
N GLY A 120 11.04 5.24 36.22
CA GLY A 120 10.47 5.37 34.88
C GLY A 120 10.73 6.75 34.28
N PRO A 121 10.35 6.98 33.01
CA PRO A 121 10.41 8.30 32.39
C PRO A 121 9.40 9.26 33.04
N ALA A 122 9.62 10.56 32.84
CA ALA A 122 8.66 11.58 33.26
C ALA A 122 7.30 11.36 32.55
N GLY A 123 6.20 11.48 33.29
CA GLY A 123 4.85 11.22 32.77
C GLY A 123 4.43 9.75 32.71
N GLU A 124 5.21 8.83 33.28
CA GLU A 124 4.85 7.41 33.41
C GLU A 124 3.53 7.21 34.17
N THR A 125 2.62 6.43 33.58
CA THR A 125 1.27 6.16 34.11
C THR A 125 1.08 4.72 34.58
N THR A 126 2.12 3.88 34.58
CA THR A 126 2.04 2.51 35.09
C THR A 126 2.49 2.39 36.54
N VAL A 127 1.95 1.40 37.26
CA VAL A 127 2.35 1.02 38.63
C VAL A 127 2.56 -0.48 38.72
N ASP A 128 3.63 -0.92 39.39
CA ASP A 128 4.03 -2.32 39.47
C ASP A 128 4.02 -2.88 40.89
N PHE A 129 3.41 -4.05 41.06
CA PHE A 129 3.56 -4.87 42.25
C PHE A 129 4.21 -6.20 41.89
N THR A 130 5.25 -6.59 42.62
CA THR A 130 5.92 -7.90 42.46
C THR A 130 5.78 -8.67 43.75
N MET A 131 5.22 -9.88 43.67
CA MET A 131 4.87 -10.69 44.84
C MET A 131 5.29 -12.14 44.63
N GLN A 132 5.45 -12.90 45.71
CA GLN A 132 5.78 -14.32 45.68
C GLN A 132 4.93 -15.11 46.67
N ASN A 133 4.81 -16.42 46.48
CA ASN A 133 3.96 -17.31 47.29
C ASN A 133 4.53 -17.67 48.68
N PHE A 134 5.28 -16.73 49.27
CA PHE A 134 5.90 -16.84 50.58
C PHE A 134 5.97 -15.46 51.25
N ASP A 135 5.80 -15.43 52.55
CA ASP A 135 5.57 -14.20 53.35
C ASP A 135 6.83 -13.46 53.78
N VAL A 136 7.99 -14.11 53.66
CA VAL A 136 9.32 -13.54 53.93
C VAL A 136 10.30 -13.81 52.78
N PHE A 137 11.43 -13.10 52.79
CA PHE A 137 12.57 -13.40 51.93
C PHE A 137 13.54 -14.34 52.65
N PHE A 138 14.44 -14.98 51.92
CA PHE A 138 15.35 -15.98 52.49
C PHE A 138 16.68 -15.40 53.01
N VAL A 139 16.94 -14.11 52.80
CA VAL A 139 18.09 -13.35 53.34
C VAL A 139 17.65 -11.96 53.76
N ASP A 140 18.39 -11.30 54.66
CA ASP A 140 17.96 -10.05 55.28
C ASP A 140 18.26 -8.80 54.44
N THR A 141 19.47 -8.71 53.88
CA THR A 141 19.96 -7.51 53.20
C THR A 141 20.47 -7.76 51.79
N ALA A 142 20.72 -6.70 51.00
CA ALA A 142 21.35 -6.80 49.68
C ALA A 142 22.77 -7.41 49.75
N LYS A 143 23.49 -7.15 50.85
CA LYS A 143 24.80 -7.74 51.13
C LYS A 143 24.69 -9.26 51.28
N ASP A 144 23.71 -9.72 52.04
CA ASP A 144 23.47 -11.16 52.23
C ASP A 144 23.02 -11.82 50.93
N MET A 145 22.17 -11.15 50.15
CA MET A 145 21.76 -11.61 48.82
C MET A 145 22.96 -11.71 47.87
N CYS A 146 23.89 -10.75 47.91
CA CYS A 146 25.12 -10.79 47.13
C CYS A 146 25.96 -12.00 47.54
N ALA A 147 26.22 -12.20 48.83
CA ALA A 147 27.02 -13.32 49.33
C ALA A 147 26.37 -14.69 49.01
N PHE A 148 25.04 -14.79 49.13
CA PHE A 148 24.29 -15.99 48.74
C PHE A 148 24.42 -16.26 47.23
N THR A 149 24.27 -15.22 46.40
CA THR A 149 24.40 -15.35 44.94
C THR A 149 25.82 -15.74 44.54
N GLN A 150 26.84 -15.17 45.19
CA GLN A 150 28.24 -15.52 45.00
C GLN A 150 28.51 -17.00 45.30
N ALA A 151 27.92 -17.54 46.37
CA ALA A 151 28.05 -18.96 46.72
C ALA A 151 27.56 -19.89 45.59
N GLY A 152 26.49 -19.51 44.88
CA GLY A 152 25.95 -20.31 43.78
C GLY A 152 26.57 -20.05 42.41
N VAL A 153 26.65 -18.78 42.02
CA VAL A 153 27.02 -18.36 40.66
C VAL A 153 28.54 -18.45 40.46
N ILE A 154 29.33 -18.13 41.49
CA ILE A 154 30.80 -18.09 41.41
C ILE A 154 31.41 -19.33 42.04
N ASN A 155 31.01 -19.66 43.27
CA ASN A 155 31.61 -20.78 44.00
C ASN A 155 31.00 -22.14 43.62
N HIS A 156 29.88 -22.13 42.90
CA HIS A 156 29.14 -23.33 42.47
C HIS A 156 28.76 -24.29 43.61
N ASN A 157 28.67 -23.78 44.85
CA ASN A 157 28.38 -24.57 46.03
C ASN A 157 27.73 -23.72 47.14
N TYR A 158 26.46 -24.00 47.44
CA TYR A 158 25.71 -23.33 48.50
C TYR A 158 25.97 -23.89 49.91
N ASP A 159 26.52 -25.11 50.04
CA ASP A 159 26.59 -25.82 51.32
C ASP A 159 27.35 -25.03 52.41
N PRO A 160 28.52 -24.40 52.14
CA PRO A 160 29.22 -23.61 53.15
C PRO A 160 28.43 -22.39 53.62
N TYR A 161 27.73 -21.73 52.70
CA TYR A 161 26.91 -20.56 53.02
C TYR A 161 25.71 -20.97 53.88
N LEU A 162 24.99 -22.03 53.49
CA LEU A 162 23.80 -22.51 54.20
C LEU A 162 24.13 -23.06 55.58
N ALA A 163 25.30 -23.66 55.77
CA ALA A 163 25.78 -24.08 57.09
C ALA A 163 26.03 -22.89 58.03
N ALA A 164 26.54 -21.78 57.49
CA ALA A 164 26.77 -20.54 58.25
C ALA A 164 25.48 -19.72 58.49
N HIS A 165 24.45 -19.92 57.67
CA HIS A 165 23.19 -19.17 57.71
C HIS A 165 21.98 -20.11 57.90
N PRO A 166 21.82 -20.72 59.10
CA PRO A 166 20.76 -21.70 59.35
C PRO A 166 19.35 -21.15 59.14
N LYS A 167 19.13 -19.85 59.38
CA LYS A 167 17.83 -19.20 59.14
C LYS A 167 17.47 -19.16 57.66
N THR A 168 18.42 -18.80 56.79
CA THR A 168 18.25 -18.87 55.33
C THR A 168 17.94 -20.28 54.87
N LYS A 169 18.64 -21.28 55.43
CA LYS A 169 18.38 -22.68 55.13
C LYS A 169 16.96 -23.11 55.51
N GLU A 170 16.51 -22.79 56.72
CA GLU A 170 15.16 -23.08 57.21
C GLU A 170 14.10 -22.50 56.29
N ILE A 171 14.22 -21.23 55.92
CA ILE A 171 13.27 -20.55 55.01
C ILE A 171 13.28 -21.20 53.62
N LEU A 172 14.46 -21.51 53.06
CA LEU A 172 14.54 -22.18 51.75
C LEU A 172 13.91 -23.58 51.77
N ASP A 173 14.04 -24.32 52.88
CA ASP A 173 13.38 -25.61 53.07
C ASP A 173 11.85 -25.44 53.15
N GLU A 174 11.34 -24.43 53.86
CA GLU A 174 9.90 -24.09 53.92
C GLU A 174 9.34 -23.66 52.55
N MET A 175 10.11 -22.89 51.79
CA MET A 175 9.74 -22.43 50.45
C MET A 175 9.67 -23.59 49.45
N ALA A 176 10.41 -24.69 49.66
CA ALA A 176 10.48 -25.86 48.77
C ALA A 176 9.26 -26.79 48.92
N LYS A 177 8.05 -26.20 48.84
CA LYS A 177 6.76 -26.88 49.00
C LYS A 177 5.98 -26.99 47.69
N PRO A 178 5.23 -28.08 47.46
CA PRO A 178 4.34 -28.21 46.30
C PRO A 178 3.27 -27.11 46.24
N VAL A 179 2.89 -26.72 45.02
CA VAL A 179 1.87 -25.71 44.77
C VAL A 179 0.71 -26.36 44.02
N PRO A 180 -0.55 -26.27 44.50
CA PRO A 180 -1.67 -26.90 43.81
C PRO A 180 -2.06 -26.17 42.52
N SER A 181 -1.97 -24.84 42.52
CA SER A 181 -2.27 -23.97 41.39
C SER A 181 -1.68 -22.59 41.65
N ALA A 182 -1.23 -21.89 40.60
CA ALA A 182 -0.81 -20.50 40.69
C ALA A 182 -2.01 -19.54 40.93
N LEU A 183 -3.25 -20.01 40.76
CA LEU A 183 -4.46 -19.19 40.87
C LEU A 183 -5.19 -19.32 42.22
N THR A 184 -4.76 -20.24 43.09
CA THR A 184 -5.45 -20.56 44.36
C THR A 184 -4.50 -20.56 45.56
N ILE A 185 -3.44 -19.77 45.52
CA ILE A 185 -2.49 -19.59 46.62
C ILE A 185 -2.33 -18.11 46.95
N ASP A 186 -1.90 -17.85 48.17
CA ASP A 186 -1.55 -16.51 48.63
C ASP A 186 -0.21 -16.05 48.02
N TYR A 187 -0.08 -14.73 47.81
CA TYR A 187 1.17 -14.07 47.46
C TYR A 187 1.44 -12.87 48.37
N TRP A 188 2.70 -12.58 48.64
CA TRP A 188 3.12 -11.43 49.45
C TRP A 188 4.15 -10.59 48.70
N SER A 189 4.15 -9.27 48.94
CA SER A 189 5.18 -8.37 48.43
C SER A 189 6.55 -8.64 49.01
N VAL A 190 6.60 -9.38 50.13
CA VAL A 190 7.77 -9.76 50.93
C VAL A 190 8.44 -8.59 51.63
N LEU A 191 8.79 -7.56 50.86
CA LEU A 191 9.47 -6.37 51.31
C LEU A 191 8.46 -5.29 51.71
N PRO A 192 8.79 -4.45 52.70
CA PRO A 192 7.94 -3.37 53.13
C PRO A 192 7.97 -2.18 52.15
N TYR A 193 6.91 -1.39 52.19
CA TYR A 193 6.70 -0.16 51.43
C TYR A 193 6.35 0.95 52.42
N ALA A 194 6.63 2.20 52.07
CA ALA A 194 5.95 3.33 52.68
C ALA A 194 4.45 3.23 52.39
N TYR A 195 3.65 3.83 53.25
CA TYR A 195 2.20 3.91 53.09
C TYR A 195 1.71 5.28 53.52
N GLY A 196 2.12 6.29 52.76
CA GLY A 196 1.96 7.70 53.12
C GLY A 196 3.03 8.17 54.12
N ALA A 197 2.77 9.30 54.77
CA ALA A 197 3.75 9.93 55.65
C ALA A 197 3.92 9.16 56.98
N GLY A 198 5.11 8.61 57.22
CA GLY A 198 5.50 8.01 58.50
C GLY A 198 4.88 6.65 58.83
N GLN A 199 4.19 6.03 57.87
CA GLN A 199 3.60 4.69 57.99
C GLN A 199 4.18 3.75 56.94
N PHE A 200 4.19 2.44 57.23
CA PHE A 200 4.74 1.41 56.37
C PHE A 200 3.79 0.22 56.28
N CYS A 201 3.93 -0.59 55.22
CA CYS A 201 3.12 -1.78 55.03
C CYS A 201 3.84 -2.89 54.26
N LYS A 202 3.29 -4.10 54.31
CA LYS A 202 3.46 -5.15 53.29
C LYS A 202 2.14 -5.34 52.55
N PHE A 203 2.18 -5.87 51.32
CA PHE A 203 0.98 -6.24 50.57
C PHE A 203 0.82 -7.76 50.52
N LYS A 204 -0.43 -8.21 50.53
CA LYS A 204 -0.82 -9.61 50.41
C LYS A 204 -1.91 -9.75 49.34
N LEU A 205 -1.88 -10.85 48.60
CA LEU A 205 -2.86 -11.22 47.60
C LEU A 205 -3.49 -12.55 48.02
N GLU A 206 -4.78 -12.56 48.31
CA GLU A 206 -5.51 -13.74 48.79
C GLU A 206 -6.50 -14.22 47.73
N PRO A 207 -6.49 -15.50 47.32
CA PRO A 207 -7.43 -16.01 46.34
C PRO A 207 -8.85 -16.06 46.93
N THR A 208 -9.85 -15.73 46.12
CA THR A 208 -11.27 -15.86 46.53
C THR A 208 -11.83 -17.25 46.24
N ALA A 209 -11.21 -18.00 45.33
CA ALA A 209 -11.57 -19.37 45.02
C ALA A 209 -11.13 -20.32 46.16
N GLU A 210 -11.89 -21.38 46.38
CA GLU A 210 -11.50 -22.44 47.32
C GLU A 210 -10.15 -23.06 46.94
N ALA A 211 -9.36 -23.40 47.97
CA ALA A 211 -8.06 -24.05 47.79
C ALA A 211 -8.22 -25.35 47.00
N TYR A 212 -7.51 -25.44 45.88
CA TYR A 212 -7.53 -26.65 45.06
C TYR A 212 -6.73 -27.76 45.73
N PRO A 213 -7.20 -29.03 45.75
CA PRO A 213 -6.46 -30.12 46.36
C PRO A 213 -5.10 -30.29 45.69
N LEU A 214 -4.08 -30.54 46.50
CA LEU A 214 -2.73 -30.78 45.98
C LEU A 214 -2.73 -32.05 45.11
N PRO A 215 -2.26 -31.96 43.85
CA PRO A 215 -2.14 -33.15 43.02
C PRO A 215 -1.05 -34.08 43.57
N SER A 216 -1.13 -35.38 43.26
CA SER A 216 0.05 -36.24 43.33
C SER A 216 1.14 -35.65 42.44
N GLN A 217 2.43 -35.79 42.82
CA GLN A 217 3.56 -35.20 42.08
C GLN A 217 3.37 -35.37 40.55
N PRO A 218 3.11 -34.28 39.82
CA PRO A 218 2.80 -34.35 38.40
C PRO A 218 4.02 -34.82 37.60
N ASN A 219 3.76 -35.65 36.58
CA ASN A 219 4.78 -36.02 35.59
C ASN A 219 5.03 -34.90 34.57
N ASP A 220 4.05 -34.02 34.39
CA ASP A 220 4.14 -32.86 33.50
C ASP A 220 4.98 -31.76 34.17
N PRO A 221 6.14 -31.37 33.59
CA PRO A 221 6.95 -30.31 34.16
C PRO A 221 6.28 -28.92 34.09
N ASP A 222 5.20 -28.74 33.33
CA ASP A 222 4.46 -27.47 33.12
C ASP A 222 3.05 -27.50 33.76
N TYR A 223 2.81 -28.33 34.78
CA TYR A 223 1.46 -28.54 35.33
C TYR A 223 0.79 -27.26 35.84
N LEU A 224 1.54 -26.28 36.35
CA LEU A 224 0.97 -25.00 36.78
C LEU A 224 0.49 -24.17 35.59
N ALA A 225 1.19 -24.20 34.45
CA ALA A 225 0.79 -23.50 33.24
C ALA A 225 -0.46 -24.13 32.62
N VAL A 226 -0.51 -25.47 32.57
CA VAL A 226 -1.66 -26.23 32.09
C VAL A 226 -2.90 -25.97 32.95
N ASP A 227 -2.74 -25.98 34.28
CA ASP A 227 -3.81 -25.65 35.21
C ASP A 227 -4.30 -24.20 35.04
N PHE A 228 -3.37 -23.26 34.95
CA PHE A 228 -3.64 -21.83 34.76
C PHE A 228 -4.50 -21.57 33.51
N ALA A 229 -4.08 -22.13 32.37
CA ALA A 229 -4.82 -22.01 31.11
C ALA A 229 -6.20 -22.66 31.16
N SER A 230 -6.29 -23.86 31.74
CA SER A 230 -7.56 -24.61 31.88
C SER A 230 -8.59 -23.86 32.73
N ARG A 231 -8.17 -23.19 33.81
CA ARG A 231 -9.08 -22.45 34.70
C ARG A 231 -9.58 -21.17 34.07
N LEU A 232 -8.69 -20.33 33.55
CA LEU A 232 -9.09 -19.05 32.95
C LEU A 232 -9.89 -19.21 31.66
N ALA A 233 -9.72 -20.32 30.93
CA ALA A 233 -10.60 -20.64 29.81
C ALA A 233 -12.05 -20.94 30.25
N LYS A 234 -12.28 -21.37 31.50
CA LYS A 234 -13.58 -21.79 32.04
C LYS A 234 -14.32 -20.70 32.81
N GLY A 235 -13.62 -19.70 33.36
CA GLY A 235 -14.25 -18.67 34.16
C GLY A 235 -13.29 -17.62 34.71
N GLU A 236 -13.88 -16.64 35.39
CA GLU A 236 -13.16 -15.58 36.11
C GLU A 236 -12.41 -16.13 37.34
N VAL A 237 -11.24 -15.58 37.63
CA VAL A 237 -10.52 -15.76 38.90
C VAL A 237 -10.33 -14.40 39.57
N ARG A 238 -10.51 -14.35 40.89
CA ARG A 238 -10.38 -13.11 41.67
C ARG A 238 -9.48 -13.31 42.88
N PHE A 239 -8.69 -12.29 43.17
CA PHE A 239 -7.91 -12.16 44.39
C PHE A 239 -8.28 -10.89 45.15
N LYS A 240 -8.26 -10.96 46.49
CA LYS A 240 -8.26 -9.79 47.36
C LYS A 240 -6.84 -9.27 47.47
N PHE A 241 -6.65 -8.00 47.13
CA PHE A 241 -5.42 -7.26 47.38
C PHE A 241 -5.54 -6.57 48.74
N CYS A 242 -4.67 -6.95 49.66
CA CYS A 242 -4.69 -6.58 51.06
C CYS A 242 -3.43 -5.78 51.44
N VAL A 243 -3.58 -4.87 52.40
CA VAL A 243 -2.49 -4.13 53.04
C VAL A 243 -2.32 -4.60 54.48
N GLN A 244 -1.07 -4.88 54.87
CA GLN A 244 -0.66 -5.24 56.21
C GLN A 244 0.15 -4.07 56.79
N LEU A 245 -0.47 -3.23 57.64
CA LEU A 245 0.13 -2.01 58.17
C LEU A 245 1.10 -2.29 59.32
N ARG A 246 2.24 -1.60 59.36
CA ARG A 246 3.20 -1.71 60.46
C ARG A 246 2.57 -1.20 61.76
N THR A 247 2.63 -2.02 62.79
CA THR A 247 2.09 -1.77 64.13
C THR A 247 3.19 -1.65 65.20
N ASN A 248 4.31 -2.36 65.05
CA ASN A 248 5.39 -2.38 66.04
C ASN A 248 6.78 -2.37 65.38
N PRO A 249 7.52 -1.26 65.48
CA PRO A 249 8.84 -1.14 64.88
C PRO A 249 9.87 -2.19 65.28
N ASP A 250 9.79 -2.74 66.49
CA ASP A 250 10.79 -3.67 67.02
C ASP A 250 10.62 -5.09 66.46
N SER A 251 9.39 -5.50 66.16
CA SER A 251 9.08 -6.82 65.59
C SER A 251 8.86 -6.80 64.07
N GLU A 252 8.73 -5.61 63.48
CA GLU A 252 8.44 -5.41 62.07
C GLU A 252 9.50 -4.50 61.43
N PRO A 253 10.74 -4.99 61.25
CA PRO A 253 11.85 -4.21 60.72
C PRO A 253 11.67 -3.90 59.22
N LEU A 254 12.26 -2.79 58.78
CA LEU A 254 12.20 -2.35 57.38
C LEU A 254 13.32 -2.92 56.49
N ASP A 255 14.45 -3.37 57.08
CA ASP A 255 15.62 -3.91 56.36
C ASP A 255 16.15 -5.20 57.01
N GLN A 256 15.23 -6.14 57.29
CA GLN A 256 15.52 -7.52 57.69
C GLN A 256 14.43 -8.44 57.10
N ALA A 257 14.59 -8.80 55.84
CA ALA A 257 13.53 -9.43 55.06
C ALA A 257 13.19 -10.87 55.47
N THR A 258 13.98 -11.51 56.35
CA THR A 258 13.65 -12.83 56.93
C THR A 258 12.65 -12.76 58.08
N VAL A 259 12.34 -11.56 58.59
CA VAL A 259 11.40 -11.37 59.70
C VAL A 259 9.95 -11.36 59.21
N ARG A 260 9.17 -12.31 59.74
CA ARG A 260 7.73 -12.48 59.48
C ARG A 260 6.93 -11.45 60.28
N TRP A 261 5.99 -10.76 59.61
CA TRP A 261 5.05 -9.86 60.27
C TRP A 261 3.81 -10.67 60.65
N ASP A 262 3.59 -10.88 61.95
CA ASP A 262 2.53 -11.74 62.46
C ASP A 262 1.15 -11.13 62.16
N GLU A 263 0.32 -11.84 61.39
CA GLU A 263 -1.02 -11.38 60.98
C GLU A 263 -1.99 -11.23 62.17
N SER A 264 -1.70 -11.83 63.33
CA SER A 264 -2.48 -11.62 64.55
C SER A 264 -2.23 -10.25 65.20
N ILE A 265 -1.08 -9.64 64.91
CA ILE A 265 -0.66 -8.32 65.42
C ILE A 265 -0.92 -7.25 64.34
N SER A 266 -0.53 -7.55 63.11
CA SER A 266 -0.72 -6.72 61.93
C SER A 266 -1.62 -7.43 60.92
N PRO A 267 -2.95 -7.27 61.00
CA PRO A 267 -3.88 -8.00 60.14
C PRO A 267 -3.82 -7.52 58.68
N ALA A 268 -4.07 -8.44 57.75
CA ALA A 268 -4.22 -8.13 56.33
C ALA A 268 -5.60 -7.49 56.08
N ILE A 269 -5.62 -6.22 55.67
CA ILE A 269 -6.84 -5.45 55.41
C ILE A 269 -7.12 -5.43 53.91
N HIS A 270 -8.27 -5.99 53.48
CA HIS A 270 -8.69 -6.00 52.07
C HIS A 270 -9.03 -4.60 51.56
N ILE A 271 -8.29 -4.11 50.54
CA ILE A 271 -8.44 -2.77 49.97
C ILE A 271 -8.86 -2.73 48.50
N ALA A 272 -8.60 -3.78 47.72
CA ALA A 272 -8.97 -3.86 46.30
C ALA A 272 -9.10 -5.31 45.84
N ASP A 273 -9.80 -5.55 44.73
CA ASP A 273 -9.83 -6.84 44.02
C ASP A 273 -8.92 -6.82 42.78
N VAL A 274 -8.21 -7.92 42.54
CA VAL A 274 -7.57 -8.22 41.25
C VAL A 274 -8.41 -9.28 40.53
N ILE A 275 -9.03 -8.89 39.42
CA ILE A 275 -10.01 -9.69 38.70
C ILE A 275 -9.41 -10.13 37.38
N LEU A 276 -9.20 -11.43 37.17
CA LEU A 276 -8.78 -12.03 35.91
C LEU A 276 -10.03 -12.58 35.22
N PRO A 277 -10.62 -11.88 34.22
CA PRO A 277 -11.79 -12.38 33.51
C PRO A 277 -11.48 -13.67 32.75
N GLN A 278 -12.54 -14.41 32.39
CA GLN A 278 -12.43 -15.57 31.51
C GLN A 278 -11.71 -15.19 30.21
N GLN A 279 -10.63 -15.90 29.88
CA GLN A 279 -9.82 -15.64 28.70
C GLN A 279 -9.00 -16.87 28.30
N ASP A 280 -8.67 -16.98 27.02
CA ASP A 280 -7.68 -17.96 26.54
C ASP A 280 -6.28 -17.35 26.62
N VAL A 281 -5.54 -17.75 27.65
CA VAL A 281 -4.16 -17.27 27.90
C VAL A 281 -3.12 -17.92 26.99
N THR A 282 -3.53 -18.89 26.16
CA THR A 282 -2.68 -19.54 25.16
C THR A 282 -2.70 -18.82 23.81
N VAL A 283 -3.49 -17.75 23.68
CA VAL A 283 -3.55 -16.91 22.47
C VAL A 283 -2.16 -16.44 22.07
N ARG A 284 -1.88 -16.54 20.77
CA ARG A 284 -0.57 -16.22 20.21
C ARG A 284 -0.10 -14.80 20.60
N GLY A 285 1.14 -14.71 21.04
CA GLY A 285 1.80 -13.48 21.46
C GLY A 285 1.44 -13.02 22.88
N GLN A 286 0.52 -13.66 23.59
CA GLN A 286 0.17 -13.27 24.98
C GLN A 286 1.34 -13.50 25.95
N ALA A 287 1.99 -14.67 25.88
CA ALA A 287 3.22 -14.94 26.62
C ALA A 287 4.34 -13.95 26.27
N THR A 288 4.54 -13.65 24.98
CA THR A 288 5.54 -12.68 24.50
C THR A 288 5.27 -11.27 25.05
N TYR A 289 4.01 -10.83 25.08
CA TYR A 289 3.65 -9.54 25.66
C TYR A 289 4.07 -9.46 27.12
N GLY A 290 3.73 -10.46 27.94
CA GLY A 290 4.16 -10.50 29.34
C GLY A 290 5.67 -10.65 29.52
N GLU A 291 6.37 -11.29 28.59
CA GLU A 291 7.84 -11.34 28.60
C GLU A 291 8.47 -9.96 28.34
N ASN A 292 7.82 -9.15 27.50
CA ASN A 292 8.25 -7.80 27.12
C ASN A 292 7.89 -6.71 28.14
N LEU A 293 6.85 -6.93 28.97
CA LEU A 293 6.59 -6.08 30.14
C LEU A 293 7.77 -6.16 31.12
N SER A 294 8.21 -5.01 31.63
CA SER A 294 9.10 -5.01 32.81
C SER A 294 8.26 -4.81 34.07
N PHE A 295 8.70 -5.39 35.18
CA PHE A 295 8.06 -5.23 36.47
C PHE A 295 9.13 -4.75 37.43
N ASN A 296 8.98 -3.55 37.99
CA ASN A 296 9.92 -2.99 38.96
C ASN A 296 9.15 -2.39 40.13
N MET A 297 9.35 -2.90 41.33
CA MET A 297 8.62 -2.47 42.53
C MET A 297 8.78 -0.99 42.87
N TRP A 298 9.78 -0.30 42.31
CA TRP A 298 9.96 1.15 42.45
C TRP A 298 9.12 1.96 41.46
N ARG A 299 8.42 1.32 40.52
CA ARG A 299 7.44 1.99 39.67
C ARG A 299 6.13 2.13 40.44
N VAL A 300 6.18 3.01 41.43
CA VAL A 300 5.09 3.34 42.34
C VAL A 300 5.17 4.83 42.65
N PRO A 301 4.07 5.47 43.10
CA PRO A 301 4.12 6.82 43.61
C PRO A 301 5.03 6.95 44.85
N PRO A 302 5.56 8.16 45.15
CA PRO A 302 6.41 8.39 46.32
C PRO A 302 5.81 7.92 47.66
N GLU A 303 4.49 7.99 47.80
CA GLU A 303 3.77 7.56 49.00
C GLU A 303 3.88 6.05 49.27
N LEU A 304 4.30 5.28 48.26
CA LEU A 304 4.52 3.84 48.32
C LEU A 304 6.00 3.48 48.10
N GLU A 305 6.94 4.33 48.51
CA GLU A 305 8.38 4.04 48.35
C GLU A 305 8.78 2.67 48.95
N PRO A 306 9.33 1.73 48.16
CA PRO A 306 9.85 0.47 48.68
C PRO A 306 10.97 0.67 49.70
N GLN A 307 10.99 -0.15 50.75
CA GLN A 307 11.92 -0.02 51.87
C GLN A 307 12.94 -1.18 51.92
N GLY A 308 14.13 -0.87 52.44
CA GLY A 308 15.21 -1.82 52.67
C GLY A 308 16.20 -1.98 51.51
N SER A 309 17.38 -2.50 51.83
CA SER A 309 18.50 -2.68 50.91
C SER A 309 18.18 -3.66 49.77
N ILE A 310 17.41 -4.71 50.03
CA ILE A 310 16.96 -5.65 48.98
C ILE A 310 16.02 -4.96 47.98
N ALA A 311 15.15 -4.06 48.45
CA ALA A 311 14.32 -3.28 47.54
C ALA A 311 15.20 -2.39 46.65
N ALA A 312 16.20 -1.70 47.21
CA ALA A 312 17.16 -0.91 46.45
C ALA A 312 17.93 -1.76 45.41
N ALA A 313 18.34 -2.97 45.76
CA ALA A 313 18.97 -3.90 44.83
C ALA A 313 18.03 -4.30 43.67
N ARG A 314 16.76 -4.63 43.97
CA ARG A 314 15.75 -4.96 42.95
C ARG A 314 15.51 -3.81 41.99
N LYS A 315 15.57 -2.54 42.42
CA LYS A 315 15.47 -1.36 41.56
C LYS A 315 16.44 -1.46 40.38
N VAL A 316 17.71 -1.68 40.69
CA VAL A 316 18.83 -1.63 39.73
C VAL A 316 18.90 -2.92 38.92
N VAL A 317 18.82 -4.08 39.56
CA VAL A 317 18.96 -5.38 38.89
C VAL A 317 17.81 -5.63 37.90
N TYR A 318 16.56 -5.31 38.28
CA TYR A 318 15.42 -5.50 37.37
C TYR A 318 15.46 -4.52 36.20
N ALA A 319 15.91 -3.28 36.42
CA ALA A 319 16.11 -2.30 35.36
C ALA A 319 17.17 -2.75 34.35
N ALA A 320 18.34 -3.19 34.83
CA ALA A 320 19.43 -3.69 33.99
C ALA A 320 18.99 -4.92 33.18
N SER A 321 18.27 -5.86 33.81
CA SER A 321 17.75 -7.04 33.12
C SER A 321 16.72 -6.71 32.04
N ALA A 322 15.81 -5.76 32.32
CA ALA A 322 14.80 -5.32 31.37
C ALA A 322 15.42 -4.59 30.18
N SER A 323 16.36 -3.67 30.43
CA SER A 323 17.08 -2.95 29.39
C SER A 323 17.84 -3.89 28.46
N TYR A 324 18.61 -4.84 29.02
CA TYR A 324 19.31 -5.83 28.20
C TYR A 324 18.35 -6.69 27.37
N ARG A 325 17.27 -7.20 27.99
CA ARG A 325 16.28 -8.02 27.29
C ARG A 325 15.62 -7.26 26.14
N ARG A 326 15.25 -5.99 26.34
CA ARG A 326 14.61 -5.16 25.31
C ARG A 326 15.53 -4.88 24.14
N ASN A 327 16.75 -4.46 24.44
CA ASN A 327 17.76 -4.17 23.43
C ASN A 327 18.03 -5.39 22.53
N ILE A 328 18.25 -6.57 23.12
CA ILE A 328 18.58 -7.78 22.34
C ILE A 328 17.34 -8.36 21.64
N ASN A 329 16.15 -8.30 22.24
CA ASN A 329 14.93 -8.85 21.65
C ASN A 329 14.26 -7.89 20.64
N GLY A 330 14.84 -6.72 20.35
CA GLY A 330 14.27 -5.75 19.42
C GLY A 330 12.96 -5.12 19.90
N VAL A 331 12.81 -4.93 21.21
CA VAL A 331 11.62 -4.31 21.83
C VAL A 331 11.92 -2.83 22.09
N PRO A 332 11.05 -1.88 21.67
CA PRO A 332 11.26 -0.46 21.92
C PRO A 332 11.52 -0.12 23.39
N ASP A 333 12.36 0.89 23.62
CA ASP A 333 12.64 1.40 24.95
C ASP A 333 11.40 2.08 25.53
N GLY A 334 11.15 1.81 26.83
CA GLY A 334 9.99 2.30 27.55
C GLY A 334 8.90 1.26 27.76
N GLU A 335 7.85 1.66 28.46
CA GLU A 335 6.74 0.81 28.85
C GLU A 335 5.50 1.19 28.05
N PRO A 336 4.64 0.23 27.72
CA PRO A 336 3.37 0.58 27.11
C PRO A 336 2.55 1.43 28.10
N ALA A 337 2.17 2.63 27.70
CA ALA A 337 1.31 3.51 28.49
C ALA A 337 -0.15 3.01 28.53
N THR A 338 -0.55 2.22 27.52
CA THR A 338 -1.88 1.63 27.39
C THR A 338 -1.80 0.10 27.38
N PRO A 339 -2.79 -0.62 27.95
CA PRO A 339 -2.82 -2.08 27.91
C PRO A 339 -3.00 -2.60 26.48
N ARG A 340 -2.48 -3.81 26.19
CA ARG A 340 -2.72 -4.47 24.90
C ARG A 340 -4.23 -4.74 24.70
N PRO A 341 -4.82 -4.38 23.54
CA PRO A 341 -6.22 -4.67 23.24
C PRO A 341 -6.47 -6.17 23.02
N ASP A 342 -7.73 -6.58 23.20
CA ASP A 342 -8.17 -7.95 22.94
C ASP A 342 -8.09 -8.24 21.43
N ALA A 343 -7.24 -9.19 21.04
CA ALA A 343 -7.05 -9.56 19.64
C ALA A 343 -7.12 -11.10 19.55
N GLY A 344 -8.13 -11.60 18.84
CA GLY A 344 -8.26 -13.03 18.54
C GLY A 344 -7.01 -13.59 17.84
N ASN A 345 -6.88 -14.93 17.81
CA ASN A 345 -5.70 -15.62 17.31
C ASN A 345 -5.23 -15.12 15.93
N PRO A 346 -4.08 -14.43 15.83
CA PRO A 346 -3.51 -14.14 14.52
C PRO A 346 -3.06 -15.47 13.87
N PRO A 347 -3.31 -15.66 12.57
CA PRO A 347 -2.91 -16.87 11.87
C PRO A 347 -1.40 -17.14 11.93
N CYS A 348 -1.01 -18.41 11.75
CA CYS A 348 0.38 -18.83 11.50
C CYS A 348 0.86 -18.30 10.15
N ILE A 349 1.12 -17.00 10.04
CA ILE A 349 1.73 -16.42 8.84
C ILE A 349 3.25 -16.55 9.01
N ASP A 350 3.90 -17.26 8.08
CA ASP A 350 5.34 -17.15 7.90
C ASP A 350 5.66 -15.71 7.49
N SER A 351 6.25 -14.96 8.42
CA SER A 351 6.65 -13.56 8.23
C SER A 351 8.08 -13.42 7.72
N THR A 352 8.75 -14.53 7.38
CA THR A 352 10.12 -14.48 6.88
C THR A 352 10.11 -13.99 5.45
N ILE A 353 10.64 -12.80 5.22
CA ILE A 353 10.77 -12.24 3.86
C ILE A 353 11.99 -12.88 3.20
N VAL A 354 11.78 -13.62 2.11
CA VAL A 354 12.85 -14.30 1.35
C VAL A 354 13.06 -13.69 -0.04
N ARG A 355 12.10 -12.89 -0.51
CA ARG A 355 12.18 -12.13 -1.76
C ARG A 355 11.35 -10.85 -1.66
N ALA A 356 11.67 -9.88 -2.50
CA ALA A 356 10.94 -8.63 -2.64
C ALA A 356 10.53 -8.40 -4.10
N ARG A 357 9.54 -7.53 -4.33
CA ARG A 357 9.07 -7.17 -5.67
C ARG A 357 8.59 -5.73 -5.70
N ILE A 358 8.92 -5.02 -6.78
CA ILE A 358 8.47 -3.65 -7.02
C ILE A 358 7.07 -3.64 -7.65
N HIS A 359 6.20 -2.76 -7.18
CA HIS A 359 4.84 -2.53 -7.67
C HIS A 359 4.54 -1.03 -7.82
N PRO A 360 3.84 -0.58 -8.87
CA PRO A 360 3.34 -1.39 -9.99
C PRO A 360 4.48 -1.98 -10.83
N GLY A 361 4.24 -3.13 -11.46
CA GLY A 361 5.19 -3.74 -12.40
C GLY A 361 5.41 -2.93 -13.67
N ILE A 362 4.39 -2.17 -14.08
CA ILE A 362 4.43 -1.18 -15.17
C ILE A 362 3.80 0.10 -14.63
N GLY A 363 4.63 1.05 -14.20
CA GLY A 363 4.18 2.35 -13.71
C GLY A 363 4.00 3.35 -14.84
N ILE A 364 2.95 4.18 -14.74
CA ILE A 364 2.59 5.19 -15.75
C ILE A 364 2.77 6.59 -15.15
N ALA A 365 3.81 7.27 -15.59
CA ALA A 365 4.00 8.70 -15.40
C ALA A 365 3.42 9.46 -16.61
N ARG A 366 3.04 10.71 -16.43
CA ARG A 366 2.60 11.58 -17.53
C ARG A 366 3.27 12.93 -17.45
N MET A 367 3.66 13.43 -18.60
CA MET A 367 4.23 14.78 -18.72
C MET A 367 3.20 15.87 -18.46
N GLY A 368 3.72 17.05 -18.15
CA GLY A 368 3.01 18.30 -17.90
C GLY A 368 4.02 19.44 -17.93
N ASP A 369 3.60 20.66 -18.25
CA ASP A 369 4.47 21.82 -18.42
C ASP A 369 4.78 22.55 -17.08
N ALA A 370 4.10 22.18 -15.99
CA ALA A 370 4.40 22.66 -14.65
C ALA A 370 5.79 22.19 -14.19
N LYS A 371 6.64 23.15 -13.81
CA LYS A 371 8.05 22.89 -13.51
C LYS A 371 8.26 22.02 -12.28
N THR A 372 7.48 22.23 -11.23
CA THR A 372 7.66 21.53 -9.94
C THR A 372 6.39 20.86 -9.43
N ALA A 373 5.20 21.29 -9.88
CA ALA A 373 3.94 20.75 -9.39
C ALA A 373 3.58 19.43 -10.08
N PHE A 374 3.13 18.47 -9.28
CA PHE A 374 2.69 17.16 -9.74
C PHE A 374 1.58 16.59 -8.85
N TYR A 375 0.94 15.53 -9.32
CA TYR A 375 0.07 14.65 -8.52
C TYR A 375 0.49 13.20 -8.71
N ILE A 376 0.10 12.32 -7.79
CA ILE A 376 0.42 10.88 -7.87
C ILE A 376 -0.63 10.19 -8.74
N GLY A 377 -0.19 9.33 -9.65
CA GLY A 377 -1.09 8.49 -10.46
C GLY A 377 -1.95 7.54 -9.63
N PRO A 378 -2.94 6.89 -10.26
CA PRO A 378 -3.89 6.01 -9.59
C PRO A 378 -3.19 4.78 -8.96
N GLU A 379 -3.46 4.54 -7.68
CA GLU A 379 -3.02 3.33 -6.95
C GLU A 379 -4.16 2.33 -6.69
N VAL A 380 -5.38 2.68 -7.12
CA VAL A 380 -6.57 1.81 -7.15
C VAL A 380 -7.31 2.03 -8.48
N GLU A 381 -8.16 1.10 -8.89
CA GLU A 381 -8.89 1.18 -10.17
C GLU A 381 -10.05 2.20 -10.15
N GLN A 382 -10.56 2.55 -8.95
CA GLN A 382 -11.64 3.52 -8.76
C GLN A 382 -11.23 4.60 -7.74
N PRO A 383 -10.18 5.41 -8.02
CA PRO A 383 -9.78 6.49 -7.14
C PRO A 383 -10.88 7.55 -7.09
N LEU A 384 -10.90 8.36 -6.02
CA LEU A 384 -11.72 9.58 -6.06
C LEU A 384 -11.16 10.55 -7.10
N PRO A 385 -12.02 11.26 -7.85
CA PRO A 385 -11.59 12.32 -8.75
C PRO A 385 -10.85 13.41 -7.96
N LEU A 386 -9.90 14.07 -8.60
CA LEU A 386 -9.33 15.28 -8.01
C LEU A 386 -10.36 16.43 -8.04
N PRO A 387 -10.29 17.41 -7.12
CA PRO A 387 -11.15 18.58 -7.18
C PRO A 387 -11.00 19.33 -8.51
N PRO A 388 -12.06 19.96 -9.06
CA PRO A 388 -11.96 20.75 -10.28
C PRO A 388 -10.85 21.81 -10.21
N GLY A 389 -10.04 21.89 -11.27
CA GLY A 389 -8.86 22.75 -11.37
C GLY A 389 -7.58 22.15 -10.78
N ALA A 390 -7.64 21.00 -10.09
CA ALA A 390 -6.48 20.44 -9.38
C ALA A 390 -5.38 19.91 -10.31
N TYR A 391 -5.66 19.64 -11.59
CA TYR A 391 -4.66 19.18 -12.56
C TYR A 391 -3.70 20.30 -13.02
N ARG A 392 -3.95 21.56 -12.61
CA ARG A 392 -3.08 22.70 -12.93
C ARG A 392 -2.47 23.30 -11.67
N ASP A 393 -1.32 23.93 -11.80
CA ASP A 393 -0.74 24.76 -10.74
C ASP A 393 -1.31 26.18 -10.75
N GLU A 394 -0.83 27.02 -9.83
CA GLU A 394 -1.31 28.40 -9.65
C GLU A 394 -1.06 29.30 -10.88
N SER A 395 -0.10 28.95 -11.74
CA SER A 395 0.16 29.66 -13.00
C SER A 395 -0.76 29.21 -14.14
N GLY A 396 -1.51 28.12 -13.94
CA GLY A 396 -2.33 27.49 -14.96
C GLY A 396 -1.59 26.40 -15.76
N ALA A 397 -0.31 26.15 -15.47
CA ALA A 397 0.45 25.07 -16.11
C ALA A 397 -0.06 23.70 -15.66
N LEU A 398 -0.08 22.74 -16.59
CA LEU A 398 -0.51 21.37 -16.35
C LEU A 398 0.50 20.62 -15.49
N LYS A 399 0.01 20.09 -14.36
CA LYS A 399 0.81 19.27 -13.44
C LYS A 399 1.25 17.98 -14.11
N ARG A 400 2.48 17.54 -13.79
CA ARG A 400 2.96 16.20 -14.12
C ARG A 400 2.20 15.15 -13.31
N GLN A 401 2.03 13.95 -13.86
CA GLN A 401 1.60 12.77 -13.11
C GLN A 401 2.82 11.93 -12.74
N ALA A 402 3.07 11.75 -11.45
CA ALA A 402 4.14 10.90 -10.95
C ALA A 402 3.68 9.43 -10.87
N ALA A 403 4.51 8.51 -11.33
CA ALA A 403 4.36 7.08 -11.03
C ALA A 403 5.00 6.80 -9.67
N ARG A 404 4.21 6.34 -8.69
CA ARG A 404 4.71 5.92 -7.38
C ARG A 404 4.97 4.42 -7.35
N PHE A 405 6.17 4.02 -6.97
CA PHE A 405 6.59 2.63 -6.82
C PHE A 405 6.83 2.28 -5.35
N ARG A 406 6.43 1.06 -4.99
CA ARG A 406 6.51 0.47 -3.66
C ARG A 406 7.19 -0.89 -3.75
N ILE A 407 7.82 -1.32 -2.66
CA ILE A 407 8.43 -2.65 -2.56
C ILE A 407 7.61 -3.48 -1.58
N TYR A 408 7.25 -4.70 -1.95
CA TYR A 408 6.62 -5.65 -1.03
C TYR A 408 7.53 -6.85 -0.80
N GLY A 409 7.63 -7.28 0.46
CA GLY A 409 8.33 -8.50 0.86
C GLY A 409 7.38 -9.70 0.85
N TYR A 410 7.90 -10.84 0.39
CA TYR A 410 7.16 -12.08 0.27
C TYR A 410 7.87 -13.21 1.00
N ASN A 411 7.06 -14.11 1.57
CA ASN A 411 7.56 -15.33 2.19
C ASN A 411 7.85 -16.42 1.14
N ALA A 412 8.35 -17.57 1.61
CA ALA A 412 8.71 -18.69 0.73
C ALA A 412 7.50 -19.28 -0.02
N ALA A 413 6.29 -19.13 0.52
CA ALA A 413 5.04 -19.52 -0.15
C ALA A 413 4.56 -18.48 -1.19
N GLY A 414 5.26 -17.35 -1.33
CA GLY A 414 4.90 -16.28 -2.24
C GLY A 414 3.76 -15.39 -1.75
N GLN A 415 3.43 -15.43 -0.46
CA GLN A 415 2.43 -14.56 0.16
C GLN A 415 3.07 -13.23 0.55
N VAL A 416 2.30 -12.14 0.46
CA VAL A 416 2.73 -10.79 0.88
C VAL A 416 2.85 -10.77 2.40
N VAL A 417 4.02 -10.35 2.91
CA VAL A 417 4.28 -10.20 4.34
C VAL A 417 4.11 -8.76 4.79
N ALA A 418 4.71 -7.81 4.05
CA ALA A 418 4.68 -6.38 4.37
C ALA A 418 5.11 -5.52 3.16
N GLU A 419 4.71 -4.25 3.14
CA GLU A 419 5.39 -3.22 2.37
C GLU A 419 6.76 -2.96 3.03
N LEU A 420 7.82 -2.93 2.22
CA LEU A 420 9.18 -2.59 2.66
C LEU A 420 9.43 -1.11 2.46
N THR A 421 9.87 -0.46 3.53
CA THR A 421 10.23 0.96 3.61
C THR A 421 11.59 1.12 4.31
N PRO A 422 12.22 2.31 4.30
CA PRO A 422 13.46 2.57 5.04
C PRO A 422 13.37 2.28 6.55
N GLN A 423 12.17 2.19 7.13
CA GLN A 423 11.95 1.81 8.52
C GLN A 423 12.16 0.30 8.76
N SER A 424 12.05 -0.53 7.72
CA SER A 424 12.09 -2.00 7.80
C SER A 424 13.21 -2.66 6.97
N ALA A 425 13.82 -1.91 6.04
CA ALA A 425 14.84 -2.40 5.12
C ALA A 425 15.74 -1.26 4.63
N ASP A 426 17.01 -1.55 4.31
CA ASP A 426 17.85 -0.65 3.53
C ASP A 426 17.40 -0.74 2.06
N ILE A 427 16.98 0.39 1.48
CA ILE A 427 16.45 0.46 0.11
C ILE A 427 17.21 1.54 -0.68
N GLU A 428 17.74 1.15 -1.83
CA GLU A 428 18.23 2.06 -2.86
C GLU A 428 17.54 1.73 -4.19
N TRP A 429 16.84 2.72 -4.75
CA TRP A 429 16.18 2.62 -6.05
C TRP A 429 17.16 2.94 -7.16
N THR A 430 16.98 2.34 -8.33
CA THR A 430 17.68 2.71 -9.57
C THR A 430 16.69 2.78 -10.73
N VAL A 431 16.70 3.89 -11.45
CA VAL A 431 15.83 4.14 -12.60
C VAL A 431 16.70 4.43 -13.82
N HIS A 432 16.43 3.79 -14.95
CA HIS A 432 17.14 4.03 -16.21
C HIS A 432 16.14 4.25 -17.34
N VAL A 433 15.91 5.50 -17.74
CA VAL A 433 14.98 5.84 -18.82
C VAL A 433 15.70 6.32 -20.07
N ALA A 434 15.11 6.05 -21.23
CA ALA A 434 15.57 6.56 -22.51
C ALA A 434 14.40 6.83 -23.47
N ASN A 435 14.67 7.61 -24.52
CA ASN A 435 13.80 7.77 -25.69
C ASN A 435 14.54 7.27 -26.93
N ARG A 436 13.92 6.36 -27.69
CA ARG A 436 14.50 5.80 -28.92
C ARG A 436 13.62 6.01 -30.14
N LYS A 437 12.63 6.90 -30.09
CA LYS A 437 11.69 7.13 -31.19
C LYS A 437 12.38 7.55 -32.48
N ALA A 438 13.36 8.46 -32.40
CA ALA A 438 14.06 8.99 -33.56
C ALA A 438 15.05 7.97 -34.17
N GLU A 439 15.59 7.07 -33.35
CA GLU A 439 16.46 5.96 -33.77
C GLU A 439 15.67 4.83 -34.45
N TRP A 440 14.36 4.74 -34.20
CA TRP A 440 13.52 3.61 -34.60
C TRP A 440 12.92 3.71 -36.00
N TYR A 441 12.13 2.71 -36.38
CA TYR A 441 11.37 2.66 -37.63
C TYR A 441 10.17 3.60 -37.61
N GLN A 442 9.73 4.00 -38.80
CA GLN A 442 8.49 4.74 -38.98
C GLN A 442 7.30 3.92 -38.49
N PHE A 443 6.33 4.60 -37.87
CA PHE A 443 5.02 4.02 -37.66
C PHE A 443 4.12 4.30 -38.87
N GLN A 444 3.60 3.25 -39.49
CA GLN A 444 2.61 3.36 -40.59
C GLN A 444 1.33 2.55 -40.28
N ALA A 445 1.49 1.37 -39.67
CA ALA A 445 0.43 0.57 -39.09
C ALA A 445 1.01 -0.41 -38.05
N ALA A 446 0.14 -1.07 -37.29
CA ALA A 446 0.54 -2.23 -36.49
C ALA A 446 1.03 -3.36 -37.41
N LEU A 447 2.20 -3.95 -37.12
CA LEU A 447 2.81 -4.95 -37.99
C LEU A 447 2.32 -6.37 -37.73
N ASP A 448 1.50 -6.60 -36.71
CA ASP A 448 1.03 -7.91 -36.27
C ASP A 448 -0.38 -8.26 -36.76
N ILE A 449 -1.01 -7.39 -37.55
CA ILE A 449 -2.30 -7.66 -38.20
C ILE A 449 -2.11 -8.33 -39.57
N PRO A 450 -3.10 -9.13 -40.04
CA PRO A 450 -3.03 -9.80 -41.34
C PRO A 450 -2.80 -8.85 -42.52
N GLU A 451 -3.40 -7.66 -42.48
CA GLU A 451 -3.29 -6.66 -43.56
C GLU A 451 -1.84 -6.14 -43.75
N ALA A 452 -1.02 -6.20 -42.70
CA ALA A 452 0.37 -5.74 -42.73
C ALA A 452 1.36 -6.79 -43.26
N ALA A 453 0.91 -7.97 -43.71
CA ALA A 453 1.79 -9.09 -44.07
C ALA A 453 2.83 -8.76 -45.16
N SER A 454 2.52 -7.87 -46.10
CA SER A 454 3.44 -7.39 -47.14
C SER A 454 4.04 -6.01 -46.86
N MET A 455 3.71 -5.40 -45.72
CA MET A 455 4.18 -4.07 -45.36
C MET A 455 5.66 -4.11 -44.93
N THR A 456 6.40 -3.12 -45.42
CA THR A 456 7.76 -2.81 -44.98
C THR A 456 7.81 -1.35 -44.56
N VAL A 457 8.33 -1.06 -43.38
CA VAL A 457 8.46 0.31 -42.85
C VAL A 457 9.93 0.70 -42.76
N PRO A 458 10.34 1.86 -43.31
CA PRO A 458 11.73 2.31 -43.27
C PRO A 458 12.10 2.88 -41.90
N LEU A 459 13.39 3.12 -41.69
CA LEU A 459 13.90 3.86 -40.54
C LEU A 459 13.40 5.33 -40.54
N ARG A 460 13.13 5.89 -39.35
CA ARG A 460 13.17 7.35 -39.17
C ARG A 460 14.60 7.84 -39.25
N ASN A 461 14.77 9.10 -39.61
CA ASN A 461 16.06 9.73 -39.86
C ASN A 461 16.93 8.87 -40.79
N PRO A 462 16.43 8.51 -41.99
CA PRO A 462 17.11 7.56 -42.86
C PRO A 462 18.49 8.06 -43.29
N ASP A 463 18.73 9.36 -43.30
CA ASP A 463 20.02 9.97 -43.70
C ASP A 463 21.13 9.78 -42.67
N VAL A 464 20.81 9.42 -41.41
CA VAL A 464 21.79 9.08 -40.39
C VAL A 464 22.14 7.59 -40.48
N LYS A 465 23.43 7.28 -40.68
CA LYS A 465 23.92 5.94 -41.04
C LYS A 465 24.91 5.40 -40.02
N GLY A 466 25.08 4.07 -40.01
CA GLY A 466 26.13 3.40 -39.25
C GLY A 466 26.09 3.71 -37.75
N ALA A 467 27.25 3.95 -37.15
CA ALA A 467 27.39 4.21 -35.72
C ALA A 467 26.72 5.52 -35.26
N ASP A 468 26.58 6.51 -36.16
CA ASP A 468 26.00 7.82 -35.84
C ASP A 468 24.51 7.73 -35.49
N ARG A 469 23.83 6.62 -35.85
CA ARG A 469 22.43 6.38 -35.44
C ARG A 469 22.25 6.35 -33.93
N ALA A 470 23.30 5.97 -33.17
CA ALA A 470 23.25 5.97 -31.72
C ALA A 470 23.01 7.38 -31.14
N GLU A 471 23.35 8.44 -31.88
CA GLU A 471 23.11 9.84 -31.48
C GLU A 471 21.63 10.25 -31.58
N LEU A 472 20.78 9.43 -32.20
CA LEU A 472 19.33 9.65 -32.28
C LEU A 472 18.58 9.18 -31.02
N ALA A 473 19.21 8.34 -30.19
CA ALA A 473 18.65 7.92 -28.93
C ALA A 473 19.00 8.92 -27.81
N ILE A 474 18.02 9.30 -27.00
CA ILE A 474 18.23 10.07 -25.79
C ILE A 474 18.29 9.09 -24.63
N ASP A 475 19.48 8.81 -24.13
CA ASP A 475 19.69 7.90 -22.99
C ASP A 475 20.18 8.68 -21.77
N ALA A 476 19.37 8.75 -20.71
CA ALA A 476 19.73 9.48 -19.49
C ALA A 476 20.72 8.70 -18.59
N GLY A 477 20.96 7.42 -18.88
CA GLY A 477 21.69 6.52 -18.00
C GLY A 477 20.91 6.18 -16.72
N PRO A 478 21.47 5.28 -15.88
CA PRO A 478 20.87 4.96 -14.60
C PRO A 478 21.07 6.10 -13.58
N VAL A 479 20.03 6.34 -12.78
CA VAL A 479 20.02 7.26 -11.64
C VAL A 479 19.59 6.47 -10.40
N SER A 480 20.39 6.56 -9.34
CA SER A 480 20.10 5.89 -8.06
C SER A 480 19.71 6.89 -6.98
N ILE A 481 18.72 6.53 -6.15
CA ILE A 481 18.16 7.39 -5.11
C ILE A 481 17.74 6.55 -3.90
N ALA A 482 17.96 7.07 -2.69
CA ALA A 482 17.62 6.43 -1.42
C ALA A 482 17.17 7.46 -0.38
N GLY A 483 16.64 6.99 0.74
CA GLY A 483 16.17 7.83 1.84
C GLY A 483 14.73 8.34 1.66
N VAL A 484 14.29 9.19 2.58
CA VAL A 484 12.93 9.76 2.64
C VAL A 484 12.96 11.23 2.23
N ASN A 485 11.93 11.69 1.51
CA ASN A 485 11.82 13.06 1.01
C ASN A 485 13.06 13.53 0.21
N THR A 486 13.69 12.62 -0.53
CA THR A 486 14.89 12.90 -1.30
C THR A 486 14.49 13.42 -2.68
N SER A 487 15.04 14.56 -3.08
CA SER A 487 14.83 15.15 -4.41
C SER A 487 15.99 16.10 -4.76
N GLY A 488 16.06 16.55 -6.01
CA GLY A 488 17.03 17.54 -6.45
C GLY A 488 17.75 17.17 -7.75
N PRO A 489 18.61 18.07 -8.26
CA PRO A 489 19.22 17.95 -9.60
C PRO A 489 20.12 16.72 -9.76
N ALA A 490 20.64 16.16 -8.66
CA ALA A 490 21.42 14.92 -8.71
C ALA A 490 20.61 13.70 -9.18
N TYR A 491 19.28 13.78 -9.12
CA TYR A 491 18.34 12.72 -9.48
C TYR A 491 17.55 13.03 -10.75
N ALA A 492 17.99 14.02 -11.53
CA ALA A 492 17.42 14.35 -12.83
C ALA A 492 17.87 13.36 -13.92
N PHE A 493 16.99 13.07 -14.88
CA PHE A 493 17.28 12.29 -16.07
C PHE A 493 17.76 13.21 -17.22
N ASP A 494 18.80 14.03 -16.96
CA ASP A 494 19.22 15.16 -17.80
C ASP A 494 20.55 14.93 -18.55
N LYS A 495 21.14 13.74 -18.44
CA LYS A 495 22.39 13.38 -19.12
C LYS A 495 22.20 13.00 -20.59
N GLY A 496 20.96 12.75 -21.00
CA GLY A 496 20.61 12.38 -22.36
C GLY A 496 20.79 13.53 -23.34
N LYS A 497 21.14 13.19 -24.59
CA LYS A 497 21.24 14.15 -25.68
C LYS A 497 20.59 13.58 -26.94
N PHE A 498 19.92 14.44 -27.69
CA PHE A 498 19.58 14.17 -29.08
C PHE A 498 20.61 14.88 -29.95
N LYS A 499 21.46 14.11 -30.64
CA LYS A 499 22.68 14.63 -31.29
C LYS A 499 23.52 15.41 -30.28
N THR A 500 23.65 16.72 -30.48
CA THR A 500 24.37 17.62 -29.57
C THR A 500 23.45 18.35 -28.57
N THR A 501 22.13 18.22 -28.69
CA THR A 501 21.15 18.96 -27.89
C THR A 501 20.84 18.21 -26.59
N PRO A 502 21.09 18.79 -25.40
CA PRO A 502 20.69 18.19 -24.13
C PRO A 502 19.17 18.08 -24.02
N VAL A 503 18.69 16.93 -23.54
CA VAL A 503 17.26 16.67 -23.34
C VAL A 503 17.06 16.03 -21.97
N SER A 504 16.20 16.64 -21.15
CA SER A 504 15.78 16.05 -19.88
C SER A 504 14.57 15.15 -20.09
N LEU A 505 14.63 13.93 -19.54
CA LEU A 505 13.54 12.96 -19.58
C LEU A 505 12.73 12.92 -18.27
N GLY A 506 12.95 13.88 -17.36
CA GLY A 506 12.28 13.97 -16.06
C GLY A 506 13.22 13.80 -14.88
N GLU A 507 12.73 13.23 -13.78
CA GLU A 507 13.46 13.09 -12.52
C GLU A 507 12.91 11.97 -11.61
N ALA A 508 13.74 11.52 -10.67
CA ALA A 508 13.35 10.64 -9.57
C ALA A 508 13.31 11.40 -8.24
N GLN A 509 12.34 11.08 -7.40
CA GLN A 509 12.21 11.57 -6.02
C GLN A 509 11.82 10.42 -5.08
N THR A 510 11.96 10.60 -3.77
CA THR A 510 11.33 9.72 -2.77
C THR A 510 10.32 10.48 -1.91
N ASP A 511 9.23 9.82 -1.55
CA ASP A 511 8.24 10.37 -0.61
C ASP A 511 8.69 10.22 0.86
N ASP A 512 7.83 10.63 1.79
CA ASP A 512 8.05 10.58 3.23
C ASP A 512 8.28 9.16 3.80
N SER A 513 7.91 8.15 3.03
CA SER A 513 8.04 6.74 3.35
C SER A 513 9.16 6.07 2.53
N GLY A 514 9.94 6.86 1.78
CA GLY A 514 11.03 6.37 0.94
C GLY A 514 10.57 5.64 -0.32
N ARG A 515 9.29 5.78 -0.70
CA ARG A 515 8.75 5.22 -1.95
C ARG A 515 9.25 6.03 -3.12
N LEU A 516 9.60 5.37 -4.21
CA LEU A 516 10.08 6.05 -5.41
C LEU A 516 8.91 6.76 -6.13
N LEU A 517 9.12 8.02 -6.48
CA LEU A 517 8.32 8.79 -7.42
C LEU A 517 9.14 8.99 -8.68
N VAL A 518 8.60 8.59 -9.84
CA VAL A 518 9.19 8.92 -11.14
C VAL A 518 8.30 9.94 -11.83
N LEU A 519 8.89 11.09 -12.15
CA LEU A 519 8.23 12.16 -12.89
C LEU A 519 8.81 12.21 -14.31
N GLY A 520 7.95 12.36 -15.29
CA GLY A 520 8.35 12.51 -16.70
C GLY A 520 8.92 13.89 -17.03
N GLY A 521 9.26 14.06 -18.31
CA GLY A 521 9.64 15.34 -18.90
C GLY A 521 8.53 16.40 -18.86
N LEU A 522 8.85 17.57 -19.42
CA LEU A 522 8.01 18.76 -19.40
C LEU A 522 7.15 18.92 -20.67
N GLY A 523 7.09 17.88 -21.51
CA GLY A 523 6.38 17.87 -22.78
C GLY A 523 7.11 18.61 -23.90
N VAL A 524 8.44 18.74 -23.81
CA VAL A 524 9.26 19.45 -24.79
C VAL A 524 9.45 18.59 -26.04
N SER A 525 9.24 19.19 -27.20
CA SER A 525 9.51 18.58 -28.50
C SER A 525 10.09 19.61 -29.46
N ALA A 526 11.15 19.26 -30.18
CA ALA A 526 11.86 20.21 -31.03
C ALA A 526 12.67 19.51 -32.12
N SER A 527 13.09 20.30 -33.11
CA SER A 527 14.11 19.94 -34.10
C SER A 527 15.33 20.85 -33.94
N PRO A 528 16.55 20.31 -33.72
CA PRO A 528 17.76 21.11 -33.62
C PRO A 528 18.09 21.92 -34.88
N SER A 529 17.75 21.41 -36.07
CA SER A 529 17.98 22.12 -37.34
C SER A 529 16.83 23.04 -37.75
N GLY A 530 15.70 23.03 -37.03
CA GLY A 530 14.48 23.73 -37.41
C GLY A 530 13.72 23.06 -38.56
N ALA A 531 13.86 21.74 -38.72
CA ALA A 531 13.12 20.95 -39.68
C ALA A 531 11.60 21.03 -39.43
N PRO A 532 10.75 21.01 -40.47
CA PRO A 532 9.30 21.06 -40.30
C PRO A 532 8.78 19.82 -39.57
N VAL A 533 7.80 20.00 -38.68
CA VAL A 533 7.14 18.90 -37.96
C VAL A 533 6.33 17.96 -38.87
N TYR A 534 5.90 18.47 -40.02
CA TYR A 534 5.13 17.74 -41.02
C TYR A 534 5.53 18.21 -42.42
N ASN A 535 5.78 17.24 -43.32
CA ASN A 535 6.02 17.49 -44.73
C ASN A 535 4.74 17.14 -45.53
N PRO A 536 4.03 18.14 -46.09
CA PRO A 536 2.84 17.90 -46.91
C PRO A 536 3.07 16.95 -48.09
N ASP A 537 4.25 16.97 -48.71
CA ASP A 537 4.55 16.10 -49.86
C ASP A 537 4.76 14.62 -49.46
N VAL A 538 4.94 14.36 -48.16
CA VAL A 538 5.11 13.03 -47.59
C VAL A 538 4.10 12.86 -46.45
N PRO A 539 2.83 12.50 -46.74
CA PRO A 539 1.78 12.43 -45.72
C PRO A 539 2.12 11.56 -44.49
N THR A 540 2.92 10.51 -44.68
CA THR A 540 3.40 9.63 -43.58
C THR A 540 4.35 10.32 -42.59
N SER A 541 4.87 11.52 -42.90
CA SER A 541 5.77 12.28 -42.02
C SER A 541 5.10 12.81 -40.75
N PHE A 542 3.77 12.88 -40.69
CA PHE A 542 3.04 13.49 -39.55
C PHE A 542 3.33 12.84 -38.19
N ASN A 543 3.59 11.52 -38.19
CA ASN A 543 3.96 10.73 -37.00
C ASN A 543 5.43 10.32 -37.03
N ASN A 544 6.21 10.82 -37.99
CA ASN A 544 7.56 10.36 -38.34
C ASN A 544 8.48 11.53 -38.70
N ALA A 545 8.44 12.62 -37.94
CA ALA A 545 9.20 13.82 -38.24
C ALA A 545 10.71 13.55 -38.12
N ASP A 546 11.45 13.70 -39.22
CA ASP A 546 12.91 13.58 -39.25
C ASP A 546 13.55 14.81 -38.59
N ASP A 547 14.69 14.62 -37.92
CA ASP A 547 15.40 15.60 -37.09
C ASP A 547 14.63 16.07 -35.83
N TRP A 548 13.52 15.43 -35.46
CA TRP A 548 12.78 15.75 -34.25
C TRP A 548 13.13 14.83 -33.07
N TYR A 549 12.97 15.37 -31.86
CA TYR A 549 12.92 14.62 -30.62
C TYR A 549 11.73 15.06 -29.76
N ASP A 550 11.34 14.21 -28.81
CA ASP A 550 10.47 14.56 -27.69
C ASP A 550 11.03 14.00 -26.37
N ASP A 551 10.41 14.35 -25.25
CA ASP A 551 10.82 13.94 -23.90
C ASP A 551 9.93 12.82 -23.30
N ILE A 552 9.23 12.07 -24.16
CA ILE A 552 8.69 10.75 -23.80
C ILE A 552 9.86 9.84 -23.41
N ALA A 553 9.64 8.93 -22.47
CA ALA A 553 10.66 7.95 -22.11
C ALA A 553 10.04 6.71 -21.50
N ASP A 554 10.79 5.62 -21.49
CA ASP A 554 10.47 4.44 -20.71
C ASP A 554 11.73 3.71 -20.26
N GLY A 555 11.64 2.86 -19.24
CA GLY A 555 12.75 2.00 -18.88
C GLY A 555 12.66 1.29 -17.53
N PRO A 556 13.73 0.57 -17.15
CA PRO A 556 13.86 -0.10 -15.85
C PRO A 556 13.66 0.76 -14.63
N VAL A 557 12.96 0.17 -13.66
CA VAL A 557 12.98 0.52 -12.24
C VAL A 557 13.43 -0.71 -11.46
N ASP A 558 14.56 -0.63 -10.79
CA ASP A 558 15.13 -1.71 -9.97
C ASP A 558 15.42 -1.19 -8.55
N ALA A 559 15.68 -2.09 -7.60
CA ALA A 559 16.04 -1.72 -6.24
C ALA A 559 16.99 -2.72 -5.59
N SER A 560 17.95 -2.21 -4.82
CA SER A 560 18.73 -2.99 -3.86
C SER A 560 18.00 -2.98 -2.53
N VAL A 561 17.74 -4.17 -1.96
CA VAL A 561 16.99 -4.34 -0.71
C VAL A 561 17.81 -5.17 0.26
N ARG A 562 18.01 -4.67 1.48
CA ARG A 562 18.61 -5.46 2.58
C ARG A 562 17.74 -5.41 3.83
N ILE A 563 17.56 -6.55 4.48
CA ILE A 563 16.88 -6.67 5.77
C ILE A 563 17.90 -7.21 6.76
N ASN A 564 18.15 -6.50 7.87
CA ASN A 564 19.16 -6.87 8.88
C ASN A 564 20.55 -7.14 8.26
N GLY A 565 20.94 -6.34 7.27
CA GLY A 565 22.20 -6.49 6.54
C GLY A 565 22.25 -7.62 5.51
N GLN A 566 21.21 -8.46 5.40
CA GLN A 566 21.12 -9.52 4.40
C GLN A 566 20.45 -9.03 3.11
N SER A 567 21.07 -9.31 1.96
CA SER A 567 20.49 -8.98 0.65
C SER A 567 19.24 -9.80 0.38
N ILE A 568 18.15 -9.12 0.03
CA ILE A 568 16.90 -9.73 -0.39
C ILE A 568 16.79 -9.60 -1.92
N PRO A 569 16.62 -10.71 -2.67
CA PRO A 569 16.38 -10.64 -4.11
C PRO A 569 15.14 -9.79 -4.39
N CYS A 570 15.27 -8.73 -5.17
CA CYS A 570 14.17 -7.84 -5.53
C CYS A 570 13.90 -7.92 -7.04
N GLU A 571 12.69 -8.32 -7.41
CA GLU A 571 12.26 -8.34 -8.81
C GLU A 571 11.83 -6.92 -9.24
N GLY A 572 12.43 -6.47 -10.35
CA GLY A 572 12.24 -5.12 -10.90
C GLY A 572 10.89 -4.84 -11.55
N ALA A 573 10.71 -3.59 -11.96
CA ALA A 573 9.54 -3.04 -12.65
C ALA A 573 9.94 -2.18 -13.85
N TRP A 574 8.96 -1.57 -14.51
CA TRP A 574 9.14 -0.67 -15.65
C TRP A 574 8.38 0.63 -15.42
N VAL A 575 8.93 1.75 -15.87
CA VAL A 575 8.21 3.03 -15.93
C VAL A 575 8.00 3.44 -17.39
N VAL A 576 6.84 3.99 -17.69
CA VAL A 576 6.50 4.62 -18.97
C VAL A 576 6.06 6.05 -18.69
N VAL A 577 6.70 7.01 -19.36
CA VAL A 577 6.28 8.41 -19.41
C VAL A 577 5.42 8.59 -20.65
N ALA A 578 4.14 8.86 -20.44
CA ALA A 578 3.14 9.00 -21.50
C ALA A 578 2.71 10.45 -21.70
N PRO A 579 1.99 10.76 -22.80
CA PRO A 579 1.26 12.02 -22.95
C PRO A 579 0.30 12.31 -21.79
N PRO A 580 -0.15 13.56 -21.63
CA PRO A 580 -1.20 13.91 -20.68
C PRO A 580 -2.47 13.07 -20.83
N ASN A 581 -3.22 12.94 -19.74
CA ASN A 581 -4.57 12.38 -19.77
C ASN A 581 -5.58 13.53 -19.69
N TYR A 582 -6.17 13.91 -20.83
CA TYR A 582 -7.15 14.99 -20.89
C TYR A 582 -8.56 14.59 -20.41
N GLY A 583 -8.78 13.30 -20.15
CA GLY A 583 -9.97 12.75 -19.49
C GLY A 583 -9.56 11.87 -18.30
N PRO A 584 -9.02 12.45 -17.21
CA PRO A 584 -8.41 11.71 -16.11
C PRO A 584 -9.32 10.63 -15.52
N ASP A 585 -10.62 10.94 -15.43
CA ASP A 585 -11.65 10.08 -14.86
C ASP A 585 -12.50 9.34 -15.93
N ILE A 586 -12.14 9.49 -17.23
CA ILE A 586 -12.79 8.80 -18.33
C ILE A 586 -12.01 7.53 -18.69
N ILE A 587 -12.70 6.40 -18.64
CA ILE A 587 -12.13 5.08 -18.91
C ILE A 587 -12.46 4.72 -20.36
N GLY A 588 -11.44 4.41 -21.16
CA GLY A 588 -11.62 3.92 -22.53
C GLY A 588 -12.37 2.59 -22.53
N TRP A 589 -13.03 2.26 -23.65
CA TRP A 589 -13.86 1.05 -23.74
C TRP A 589 -13.07 -0.22 -23.34
N ARG A 590 -11.88 -0.43 -23.92
CA ARG A 590 -10.91 -1.42 -23.45
C ARG A 590 -9.63 -0.73 -22.99
N THR A 591 -9.23 -1.07 -21.77
CA THR A 591 -8.01 -0.54 -21.14
C THR A 591 -6.79 -1.38 -21.51
N MET A 592 -5.59 -0.83 -21.32
CA MET A 592 -4.35 -1.60 -21.37
C MET A 592 -4.41 -2.78 -20.37
N GLY A 593 -4.96 -2.56 -19.18
CA GLY A 593 -5.19 -3.63 -18.20
C GLY A 593 -6.05 -4.78 -18.74
N ASP A 594 -7.15 -4.49 -19.42
CA ASP A 594 -8.01 -5.52 -20.04
C ASP A 594 -7.25 -6.33 -21.10
N MET A 595 -6.53 -5.65 -22.00
CA MET A 595 -5.76 -6.32 -23.04
C MET A 595 -4.64 -7.18 -22.45
N LEU A 596 -3.96 -6.72 -21.40
CA LEU A 596 -2.93 -7.52 -20.72
C LEU A 596 -3.53 -8.77 -20.06
N LEU A 597 -4.71 -8.66 -19.45
CA LEU A 597 -5.41 -9.83 -18.91
C LEU A 597 -5.77 -10.83 -20.02
N ASP A 598 -6.19 -10.36 -21.18
CA ASP A 598 -6.46 -11.23 -22.33
C ASP A 598 -5.17 -11.96 -22.76
N VAL A 599 -4.05 -11.23 -22.92
CA VAL A 599 -2.73 -11.81 -23.27
C VAL A 599 -2.29 -12.85 -22.25
N TYR A 600 -2.42 -12.56 -20.96
CA TYR A 600 -2.00 -13.48 -19.90
C TYR A 600 -2.90 -14.72 -19.82
N THR A 601 -4.18 -14.56 -20.17
CA THR A 601 -5.13 -15.68 -20.27
C THR A 601 -4.79 -16.58 -21.45
N GLU A 602 -4.56 -16.00 -22.62
CA GLU A 602 -4.18 -16.74 -23.84
C GLU A 602 -2.80 -17.40 -23.71
N ALA A 603 -1.87 -16.79 -22.97
CA ALA A 603 -0.58 -17.39 -22.64
C ALA A 603 -0.66 -18.49 -21.55
N GLY A 604 -1.83 -18.68 -20.93
CA GLY A 604 -2.04 -19.66 -19.86
C GLY A 604 -1.41 -19.29 -18.51
N TRP A 605 -1.07 -18.02 -18.29
CA TRP A 605 -0.53 -17.53 -17.00
C TRP A 605 -1.62 -17.19 -16.00
N ILE A 606 -2.80 -16.81 -16.48
CA ILE A 606 -4.00 -16.57 -15.68
C ILE A 606 -5.12 -17.43 -16.27
N GLY A 607 -5.92 -18.07 -15.42
CA GLY A 607 -7.07 -18.85 -15.88
C GLY A 607 -8.22 -17.94 -16.29
N MET A 608 -9.05 -18.42 -17.23
CA MET A 608 -10.40 -17.87 -17.40
C MET A 608 -11.15 -17.91 -16.06
N PRO A 609 -12.00 -16.92 -15.75
CA PRO A 609 -12.78 -16.94 -14.52
C PRO A 609 -13.66 -18.20 -14.48
N GLU A 610 -13.51 -19.01 -13.42
CA GLU A 610 -14.35 -20.21 -13.23
C GLU A 610 -15.84 -19.81 -13.22
N THR A 611 -16.14 -18.72 -12.52
CA THR A 611 -17.46 -18.09 -12.46
C THR A 611 -17.37 -16.67 -13.01
N VAL A 612 -18.16 -16.35 -14.03
CA VAL A 612 -18.25 -14.98 -14.58
C VAL A 612 -19.04 -14.10 -13.61
N SER A 613 -18.46 -12.96 -13.24
CA SER A 613 -19.09 -11.93 -12.40
C SER A 613 -19.78 -10.88 -13.28
N PHE A 614 -21.02 -10.53 -12.97
CA PHE A 614 -21.67 -9.42 -13.67
C PHE A 614 -20.92 -8.12 -13.40
N THR A 615 -20.58 -7.85 -12.13
CA THR A 615 -19.97 -6.59 -11.71
C THR A 615 -18.55 -6.40 -12.23
N LYS A 616 -17.75 -7.47 -12.31
CA LYS A 616 -16.33 -7.39 -12.69
C LYS A 616 -16.08 -7.67 -14.17
N ASP A 617 -16.82 -8.60 -14.76
CA ASP A 617 -16.49 -9.10 -16.11
C ASP A 617 -17.44 -8.57 -17.21
N ILE A 618 -18.67 -8.20 -16.86
CA ILE A 618 -19.71 -7.79 -17.83
C ILE A 618 -19.98 -6.30 -17.79
N TYR A 619 -20.32 -5.78 -16.61
CA TYR A 619 -20.75 -4.41 -16.42
C TYR A 619 -19.74 -3.38 -16.95
N PRO A 620 -18.41 -3.51 -16.70
CA PRO A 620 -17.44 -2.53 -17.20
C PRO A 620 -17.43 -2.42 -18.73
N VAL A 621 -17.64 -3.53 -19.47
CA VAL A 621 -17.67 -3.53 -20.94
C VAL A 621 -18.84 -2.68 -21.48
N LEU A 622 -19.97 -2.70 -20.77
CA LEU A 622 -21.18 -1.95 -21.12
C LEU A 622 -21.11 -0.51 -20.62
N GLN A 623 -20.79 -0.32 -19.33
CA GLN A 623 -20.74 0.98 -18.66
C GLN A 623 -19.77 1.93 -19.36
N ARG A 624 -18.64 1.44 -19.88
CA ARG A 624 -17.67 2.29 -20.55
C ARG A 624 -18.20 2.89 -21.86
N LEU A 625 -19.15 2.25 -22.55
CA LEU A 625 -19.84 2.88 -23.70
C LEU A 625 -20.62 4.13 -23.26
N THR A 626 -21.29 4.07 -22.10
CA THR A 626 -21.95 5.21 -21.48
C THR A 626 -20.95 6.24 -20.97
N ASN A 627 -19.80 5.82 -20.40
CA ASN A 627 -18.77 6.74 -19.93
C ASN A 627 -18.21 7.64 -21.07
N LEU A 628 -18.07 7.10 -22.28
CA LEU A 628 -17.59 7.86 -23.44
C LEU A 628 -18.52 9.00 -23.88
N GLN A 629 -19.74 9.11 -23.34
CA GLN A 629 -20.66 10.24 -23.61
C GLN A 629 -20.04 11.62 -23.33
N TRP A 630 -19.10 11.67 -22.38
CA TRP A 630 -18.53 12.92 -21.90
C TRP A 630 -17.48 13.51 -22.85
N VAL A 631 -17.01 12.71 -23.80
CA VAL A 631 -15.87 13.05 -24.67
C VAL A 631 -16.15 12.85 -26.16
N ASN A 632 -17.34 12.35 -26.52
CA ASN A 632 -17.79 12.20 -27.90
C ASN A 632 -19.32 12.31 -28.02
N ALA A 633 -19.79 13.18 -28.91
CA ALA A 633 -21.22 13.50 -29.02
C ALA A 633 -22.07 12.33 -29.58
N GLY A 634 -21.47 11.45 -30.41
CA GLY A 634 -22.17 10.28 -30.93
C GLY A 634 -22.42 9.22 -29.85
N PHE A 635 -21.45 8.99 -28.96
CA PHE A 635 -21.67 8.14 -27.78
C PHE A 635 -22.73 8.75 -26.85
N ALA A 636 -22.73 10.07 -26.67
CA ALA A 636 -23.74 10.76 -25.86
C ALA A 636 -25.17 10.55 -26.37
N ALA A 637 -25.36 10.59 -27.70
CA ALA A 637 -26.68 10.43 -28.30
C ALA A 637 -27.31 9.04 -28.08
N MET A 638 -26.49 7.97 -28.03
CA MET A 638 -26.98 6.59 -27.93
C MET A 638 -26.93 6.03 -26.49
N PHE A 639 -25.84 6.29 -25.79
CA PHE A 639 -25.52 5.67 -24.50
C PHE A 639 -25.58 6.65 -23.33
N GLY A 640 -25.70 7.96 -23.57
CA GLY A 640 -25.74 8.98 -22.53
C GLY A 640 -27.08 9.07 -21.80
N ALA A 641 -27.20 10.04 -20.90
CA ALA A 641 -28.44 10.32 -20.17
C ALA A 641 -29.64 10.51 -21.14
N GLY A 642 -30.73 9.78 -20.92
CA GLY A 642 -31.90 9.77 -21.81
C GLY A 642 -31.75 8.91 -23.08
N GLY A 643 -30.57 8.35 -23.35
CA GLY A 643 -30.31 7.47 -24.50
C GLY A 643 -30.92 6.07 -24.34
N PRO A 644 -31.18 5.36 -25.45
CA PRO A 644 -31.80 4.03 -25.44
C PRO A 644 -30.96 2.95 -24.76
N PHE A 645 -29.63 3.09 -24.75
CA PHE A 645 -28.70 2.15 -24.10
C PHE A 645 -27.85 2.82 -23.03
N ASN A 646 -28.50 3.60 -22.15
CA ASN A 646 -27.84 4.12 -20.95
C ASN A 646 -27.54 2.98 -19.96
N PHE A 647 -26.29 2.49 -19.95
CA PHE A 647 -25.83 1.43 -19.05
C PHE A 647 -25.53 1.91 -17.62
N GLU A 648 -25.90 3.15 -17.28
CA GLU A 648 -25.99 3.65 -15.91
C GLU A 648 -27.44 3.71 -15.40
N ASN A 649 -28.43 3.38 -16.24
CA ASN A 649 -29.83 3.29 -15.82
C ASN A 649 -30.05 2.06 -14.91
N PRO A 650 -30.45 2.23 -13.64
CA PRO A 650 -30.62 1.12 -12.69
C PRO A 650 -31.63 0.07 -13.15
N ALA A 651 -32.69 0.48 -13.85
CA ALA A 651 -33.73 -0.43 -14.34
C ALA A 651 -33.24 -1.30 -15.52
N LEU A 652 -32.31 -0.79 -16.33
CA LEU A 652 -31.67 -1.59 -17.37
C LEU A 652 -30.67 -2.57 -16.74
N ILE A 653 -29.80 -2.08 -15.84
CA ILE A 653 -28.79 -2.91 -15.18
C ILE A 653 -29.44 -4.09 -14.45
N ALA A 654 -30.52 -3.87 -13.69
CA ALA A 654 -31.23 -4.93 -12.98
C ALA A 654 -31.66 -6.08 -13.91
N LYS A 655 -32.12 -5.77 -15.13
CA LYS A 655 -32.49 -6.79 -16.13
C LYS A 655 -31.26 -7.53 -16.66
N LEU A 656 -30.18 -6.80 -16.94
CA LEU A 656 -28.96 -7.38 -17.50
C LEU A 656 -28.19 -8.24 -16.50
N ALA A 657 -28.30 -7.92 -15.21
CA ALA A 657 -27.65 -8.63 -14.11
C ALA A 657 -28.43 -9.88 -13.66
N THR A 658 -29.72 -10.01 -14.01
CA THR A 658 -30.53 -11.17 -13.60
C THR A 658 -30.03 -12.45 -14.27
N ALA A 659 -29.60 -13.43 -13.45
CA ALA A 659 -29.04 -14.71 -13.86
C ALA A 659 -29.97 -15.89 -13.49
N GLY A 660 -29.56 -17.13 -13.80
CA GLY A 660 -30.30 -18.34 -13.45
C GLY A 660 -31.67 -18.46 -14.15
N ALA A 661 -32.62 -19.14 -13.51
CA ALA A 661 -33.95 -19.41 -14.08
C ALA A 661 -34.74 -18.12 -14.37
N ASP A 662 -34.68 -17.13 -13.47
CA ASP A 662 -35.32 -15.82 -13.66
C ASP A 662 -34.64 -15.01 -14.77
N GLY A 663 -33.35 -15.26 -15.02
CA GLY A 663 -32.57 -14.65 -16.08
C GLY A 663 -32.98 -15.08 -17.49
N GLU A 664 -33.75 -16.16 -17.64
CA GLU A 664 -34.25 -16.62 -18.95
C GLU A 664 -35.14 -15.57 -19.63
N ALA A 665 -35.94 -14.84 -18.85
CA ALA A 665 -36.79 -13.76 -19.35
C ALA A 665 -35.99 -12.63 -20.03
N TYR A 666 -34.70 -12.51 -19.72
CA TYR A 666 -33.81 -11.49 -20.27
C TYR A 666 -32.74 -12.07 -21.21
N HIS A 667 -32.77 -13.37 -21.53
CA HIS A 667 -31.85 -14.01 -22.48
C HIS A 667 -31.81 -13.26 -23.82
N GLU A 668 -32.98 -12.94 -24.37
CA GLU A 668 -33.09 -12.24 -25.66
C GLU A 668 -32.56 -10.81 -25.62
N LEU A 669 -32.75 -10.11 -24.50
CA LEU A 669 -32.19 -8.78 -24.30
C LEU A 669 -30.65 -8.85 -24.30
N ARG A 670 -30.08 -9.77 -23.51
CA ARG A 670 -28.62 -9.99 -23.46
C ARG A 670 -28.07 -10.38 -24.83
N ARG A 671 -28.74 -11.30 -25.53
CA ARG A 671 -28.37 -11.75 -26.89
C ARG A 671 -28.39 -10.59 -27.89
N THR A 672 -29.42 -9.74 -27.84
CA THR A 672 -29.53 -8.58 -28.74
C THR A 672 -28.39 -7.59 -28.49
N ILE A 673 -28.07 -7.30 -27.23
CA ILE A 673 -26.94 -6.44 -26.86
C ILE A 673 -25.61 -7.06 -27.30
N PHE A 674 -25.39 -8.35 -27.04
CA PHE A 674 -24.20 -9.06 -27.49
C PHE A 674 -24.03 -9.01 -29.01
N ASN A 675 -25.10 -9.21 -29.78
CA ASN A 675 -25.07 -9.15 -31.24
C ASN A 675 -24.82 -7.73 -31.79
N CYS A 676 -24.92 -6.69 -30.96
CA CYS A 676 -24.50 -5.35 -31.36
C CYS A 676 -22.98 -5.22 -31.39
N PHE A 677 -22.23 -6.04 -30.63
CA PHE A 677 -20.77 -6.02 -30.65
C PHE A 677 -20.21 -6.69 -31.90
N ARG A 678 -19.10 -6.14 -32.39
CA ARG A 678 -18.30 -6.75 -33.45
C ARG A 678 -17.62 -8.01 -32.95
N PRO A 679 -17.78 -9.15 -33.64
CA PRO A 679 -17.18 -10.41 -33.21
C PRO A 679 -15.65 -10.39 -33.39
N HIS A 680 -15.02 -11.34 -32.70
CA HIS A 680 -13.63 -11.73 -32.90
C HIS A 680 -13.55 -13.10 -33.61
N PRO A 681 -12.73 -13.23 -34.68
CA PRO A 681 -12.16 -12.13 -35.46
C PRO A 681 -13.26 -11.34 -36.21
N PRO A 682 -13.02 -10.07 -36.59
CA PRO A 682 -13.97 -9.30 -37.38
C PRO A 682 -14.15 -9.92 -38.78
N GLY A 683 -15.39 -10.02 -39.26
CA GLY A 683 -15.71 -10.62 -40.56
C GLY A 683 -15.78 -9.63 -41.73
N ASP A 684 -16.00 -8.35 -41.45
CA ASP A 684 -16.13 -7.27 -42.44
C ASP A 684 -15.74 -5.91 -41.84
N ALA A 685 -15.73 -4.87 -42.68
CA ALA A 685 -15.45 -3.49 -42.30
C ALA A 685 -16.71 -2.68 -41.91
N ASN A 686 -17.83 -3.33 -41.55
CA ASN A 686 -19.08 -2.63 -41.25
C ASN A 686 -18.90 -1.70 -40.04
N THR A 687 -19.20 -0.41 -40.18
CA THR A 687 -19.02 0.60 -39.11
C THR A 687 -20.10 0.57 -38.02
N ARG A 688 -21.22 -0.14 -38.23
CA ARG A 688 -22.37 -0.14 -37.31
C ARG A 688 -22.14 -0.90 -35.99
N PRO A 689 -21.53 -2.10 -35.96
CA PRO A 689 -21.34 -2.83 -34.71
C PRO A 689 -20.44 -2.11 -33.71
N TRP A 690 -20.72 -2.30 -32.43
CA TRP A 690 -19.99 -1.75 -31.29
C TRP A 690 -18.64 -2.43 -31.07
N PRO A 691 -17.67 -1.73 -30.47
CA PRO A 691 -17.72 -0.30 -30.15
C PRO A 691 -17.58 0.55 -31.43
N TRP A 692 -18.09 1.78 -31.41
CA TRP A 692 -17.92 2.74 -32.51
C TRP A 692 -16.52 3.38 -32.49
N LEU A 693 -15.50 2.52 -32.42
CA LEU A 693 -14.10 2.88 -32.44
C LEU A 693 -13.43 2.25 -33.67
N TYR A 694 -12.51 2.98 -34.28
CA TYR A 694 -11.68 2.45 -35.37
C TYR A 694 -10.75 1.36 -34.86
N GLY A 695 -10.34 0.48 -35.78
CA GLY A 695 -9.38 -0.59 -35.56
C GLY A 695 -8.02 -0.29 -36.20
N ASP A 696 -7.07 -1.20 -35.99
CA ASP A 696 -5.66 -1.04 -36.34
C ASP A 696 -5.38 -0.84 -37.85
N ALA A 697 -6.29 -1.29 -38.73
CA ALA A 697 -6.11 -1.18 -40.18
C ALA A 697 -6.63 0.14 -40.78
N TYR A 698 -7.36 0.94 -40.00
CA TYR A 698 -8.03 2.12 -40.52
C TYR A 698 -7.05 3.13 -41.13
N GLY A 699 -7.37 3.65 -42.31
CA GLY A 699 -6.55 4.64 -43.02
C GLY A 699 -5.28 4.09 -43.69
N SER A 700 -4.79 2.89 -43.34
CA SER A 700 -3.53 2.35 -43.88
C SER A 700 -3.71 1.27 -44.97
N PHE A 701 -4.84 0.56 -45.04
CA PHE A 701 -5.03 -0.59 -45.96
C PHE A 701 -6.17 -0.44 -46.97
N SER A 702 -7.05 -1.42 -47.20
CA SER A 702 -8.31 -1.25 -47.97
C SER A 702 -9.45 -0.74 -47.08
N ASP A 703 -10.40 0.06 -47.61
CA ASP A 703 -11.63 0.45 -46.88
C ASP A 703 -12.51 -0.75 -46.49
N THR A 704 -12.32 -1.89 -47.15
CA THR A 704 -13.02 -3.15 -46.85
C THR A 704 -12.27 -4.05 -45.87
N ALA A 705 -11.12 -3.62 -45.33
CA ALA A 705 -10.35 -4.41 -44.38
C ALA A 705 -11.14 -4.65 -43.07
N PRO A 706 -11.31 -5.92 -42.61
CA PRO A 706 -12.09 -6.21 -41.42
C PRO A 706 -11.57 -5.53 -40.15
N ASN A 707 -10.25 -5.30 -40.04
CA ASN A 707 -9.63 -4.61 -38.91
C ASN A 707 -9.73 -3.08 -38.98
N ASN A 708 -10.51 -2.49 -39.89
CA ASN A 708 -10.77 -1.05 -39.92
C ASN A 708 -11.61 -0.56 -38.73
N ASN A 709 -12.38 -1.46 -38.10
CA ASN A 709 -13.17 -1.14 -36.92
C ASN A 709 -12.84 -2.13 -35.80
N LEU A 710 -12.86 -1.64 -34.57
CA LEU A 710 -12.46 -2.42 -33.40
C LEU A 710 -13.44 -3.57 -33.14
N GLY A 711 -12.89 -4.75 -32.86
CA GLY A 711 -13.62 -5.96 -32.47
C GLY A 711 -13.44 -6.31 -31.00
N LEU A 712 -14.27 -7.24 -30.51
CA LEU A 712 -14.00 -7.92 -29.24
C LEU A 712 -12.63 -8.64 -29.28
N SER A 713 -12.11 -9.00 -28.10
CA SER A 713 -11.07 -10.02 -27.97
C SER A 713 -11.71 -11.41 -27.83
N ASN A 714 -10.93 -12.47 -28.04
CA ASN A 714 -11.36 -13.85 -27.80
C ASN A 714 -11.92 -14.04 -26.38
N VAL A 715 -11.18 -13.52 -25.39
CA VAL A 715 -11.50 -13.68 -23.98
C VAL A 715 -12.80 -12.95 -23.63
N ARG A 716 -12.94 -11.68 -24.03
CA ARG A 716 -14.15 -10.90 -23.79
C ARG A 716 -15.37 -11.46 -24.53
N GLN A 717 -15.18 -11.96 -25.75
CA GLN A 717 -16.25 -12.64 -26.48
C GLN A 717 -16.75 -13.88 -25.73
N ALA A 718 -15.85 -14.73 -25.22
CA ALA A 718 -16.22 -15.92 -24.46
C ALA A 718 -16.98 -15.58 -23.16
N ILE A 719 -16.53 -14.55 -22.45
CA ILE A 719 -17.18 -14.03 -21.23
C ILE A 719 -18.60 -13.55 -21.54
N LEU A 720 -18.78 -12.70 -22.57
CA LEU A 720 -20.10 -12.19 -22.95
C LEU A 720 -21.03 -13.30 -23.44
N GLN A 721 -20.51 -14.34 -24.10
CA GLN A 721 -21.30 -15.51 -24.47
C GLN A 721 -21.83 -16.29 -23.27
N ARG A 722 -21.06 -16.39 -22.17
CA ARG A 722 -21.53 -16.98 -20.91
C ARG A 722 -22.62 -16.10 -20.27
N TRP A 723 -22.46 -14.78 -20.31
CA TRP A 723 -23.48 -13.83 -19.87
C TRP A 723 -24.80 -14.00 -20.64
N VAL A 724 -24.77 -14.10 -21.96
CA VAL A 724 -25.97 -14.36 -22.77
C VAL A 724 -26.66 -15.65 -22.30
N LYS A 725 -25.90 -16.73 -22.14
CA LYS A 725 -26.39 -18.04 -21.67
C LYS A 725 -26.91 -18.05 -20.22
N GLY A 726 -26.71 -16.99 -19.44
CA GLY A 726 -27.07 -16.96 -18.02
C GLY A 726 -26.07 -17.66 -17.09
N ASP A 727 -24.89 -18.03 -17.60
CA ASP A 727 -23.80 -18.68 -16.85
C ASP A 727 -22.87 -17.62 -16.23
N PHE A 728 -23.42 -16.87 -15.27
CA PHE A 728 -22.72 -15.84 -14.52
C PHE A 728 -23.42 -15.64 -13.16
N VAL A 729 -22.75 -14.97 -12.22
CA VAL A 729 -23.35 -14.59 -10.94
C VAL A 729 -23.84 -13.15 -10.98
N ASN A 730 -25.04 -12.94 -10.44
CA ASN A 730 -25.56 -11.61 -10.16
C ASN A 730 -24.97 -11.09 -8.85
N ASP A 731 -23.74 -10.58 -8.92
CA ASP A 731 -23.05 -9.91 -7.82
C ASP A 731 -23.14 -8.38 -7.92
N TRP A 732 -24.15 -7.88 -8.64
CA TRP A 732 -24.41 -6.44 -8.74
C TRP A 732 -25.03 -5.91 -7.46
N ASP A 733 -24.31 -5.01 -6.80
CA ASP A 733 -24.81 -4.25 -5.66
C ASP A 733 -24.54 -2.76 -5.90
N PRO A 734 -25.58 -1.95 -6.18
CA PRO A 734 -25.41 -0.51 -6.39
C PRO A 734 -25.01 0.25 -5.12
N ALA A 735 -25.09 -0.39 -3.94
CA ALA A 735 -24.64 0.15 -2.67
C ALA A 735 -23.23 -0.33 -2.28
N ALA A 736 -22.58 -1.17 -3.10
CA ALA A 736 -21.27 -1.70 -2.80
C ALA A 736 -20.23 -0.58 -2.69
N THR A 737 -19.50 -0.57 -1.58
CA THR A 737 -18.36 0.34 -1.38
C THR A 737 -17.10 -0.31 -1.94
N VAL A 738 -16.42 0.36 -2.88
CA VAL A 738 -15.12 -0.05 -3.40
C VAL A 738 -13.99 0.73 -2.70
N PRO A 739 -12.78 0.17 -2.61
CA PRO A 739 -11.65 0.88 -2.04
C PRO A 739 -11.22 2.04 -2.97
N HIS A 740 -11.36 3.27 -2.49
CA HIS A 740 -10.89 4.47 -3.20
C HIS A 740 -9.44 4.86 -2.87
N THR A 741 -8.82 4.17 -1.92
CA THR A 741 -7.42 4.38 -1.53
C THR A 741 -6.75 3.03 -1.33
N LEU A 742 -5.44 2.96 -1.54
CA LEU A 742 -4.68 1.71 -1.33
C LEU A 742 -4.74 1.23 0.13
N ALA A 743 -4.83 2.14 1.09
CA ALA A 743 -4.94 1.81 2.51
C ALA A 743 -6.22 1.02 2.86
N ALA A 744 -7.28 1.18 2.05
CA ALA A 744 -8.51 0.42 2.18
C ALA A 744 -8.45 -0.98 1.53
N VAL A 745 -7.38 -1.29 0.79
CA VAL A 745 -7.16 -2.59 0.15
C VAL A 745 -6.40 -3.50 1.12
N PRO A 746 -6.85 -4.76 1.34
CA PRO A 746 -6.11 -5.71 2.17
C PRO A 746 -4.66 -5.88 1.71
N LEU A 747 -3.71 -5.97 2.65
CA LEU A 747 -2.27 -6.03 2.36
C LEU A 747 -1.89 -7.08 1.30
N ALA A 748 -2.52 -8.26 1.35
CA ALA A 748 -2.27 -9.35 0.41
C ALA A 748 -2.68 -9.01 -1.04
N GLU A 749 -3.61 -8.08 -1.22
CA GLU A 749 -4.17 -7.68 -2.52
C GLU A 749 -3.55 -6.39 -3.06
N GLN A 750 -2.92 -5.58 -2.21
CA GLN A 750 -2.32 -4.29 -2.59
C GLN A 750 -1.36 -4.38 -3.79
N PRO A 751 -0.43 -5.36 -3.88
CA PRO A 751 0.47 -5.45 -5.04
C PRO A 751 -0.25 -5.67 -6.37
N GLY A 752 -1.28 -6.53 -6.36
CA GLY A 752 -2.10 -6.79 -7.55
C GLY A 752 -2.98 -5.59 -7.92
N MET A 753 -3.50 -4.87 -6.92
CA MET A 753 -4.24 -3.62 -7.14
C MET A 753 -3.36 -2.57 -7.82
N LEU A 754 -2.13 -2.36 -7.32
CA LEU A 754 -1.19 -1.41 -7.91
C LEU A 754 -0.88 -1.75 -9.38
N ASP A 755 -0.59 -3.03 -9.66
CA ASP A 755 -0.29 -3.50 -11.02
C ASP A 755 -1.46 -3.21 -11.99
N ARG A 756 -2.72 -3.42 -11.56
CA ARG A 756 -3.90 -3.12 -12.38
C ARG A 756 -4.18 -1.62 -12.50
N ALA A 757 -4.17 -0.90 -11.38
CA ALA A 757 -4.53 0.51 -11.32
C ALA A 757 -3.66 1.38 -12.23
N ALA A 758 -2.34 1.10 -12.27
CA ALA A 758 -1.39 1.86 -13.07
C ALA A 758 -1.74 1.87 -14.57
N VAL A 759 -2.25 0.75 -15.10
CA VAL A 759 -2.59 0.60 -16.54
C VAL A 759 -4.09 0.69 -16.83
N HIS A 760 -4.93 0.79 -15.79
CA HIS A 760 -6.39 0.89 -15.91
C HIS A 760 -6.80 2.13 -16.73
N PHE A 761 -6.07 3.22 -16.57
CA PHE A 761 -6.29 4.47 -17.31
C PHE A 761 -5.37 4.59 -18.53
N CYS A 762 -4.96 3.50 -19.16
CA CYS A 762 -4.28 3.51 -20.46
C CYS A 762 -5.17 2.85 -21.51
N LEU A 763 -5.05 3.25 -22.78
CA LEU A 763 -5.86 2.68 -23.87
C LEU A 763 -5.21 1.44 -24.48
N ALA A 764 -6.03 0.48 -24.92
CA ALA A 764 -5.60 -0.67 -25.73
C ALA A 764 -6.25 -0.70 -27.13
N ASP A 765 -6.94 0.38 -27.48
CA ASP A 765 -7.76 0.51 -28.68
C ASP A 765 -7.20 1.58 -29.60
N ALA A 766 -7.58 1.55 -30.88
CA ALA A 766 -6.68 1.08 -31.93
C ALA A 766 -5.20 1.44 -31.77
N PHE A 767 -4.34 0.50 -32.12
CA PHE A 767 -2.90 0.75 -32.19
C PHE A 767 -2.52 1.40 -33.53
N HIS A 768 -2.81 2.70 -33.66
CA HIS A 768 -2.53 3.54 -34.85
C HIS A 768 -1.83 4.89 -34.58
N PRO A 769 -0.78 5.02 -33.74
CA PRO A 769 -0.15 3.98 -32.93
C PRO A 769 -0.84 3.76 -31.56
N GLY A 770 -1.74 4.63 -31.12
CA GLY A 770 -2.27 4.64 -29.76
C GLY A 770 -1.76 5.86 -28.99
N CYS A 771 -2.15 6.01 -27.72
CA CYS A 771 -1.76 7.17 -26.90
C CYS A 771 -0.49 6.93 -26.07
N GLU A 772 -0.53 6.00 -25.12
CA GLU A 772 0.59 5.76 -24.20
C GLU A 772 1.63 4.78 -24.76
N LEU A 773 1.15 3.67 -25.30
CA LEU A 773 1.92 2.55 -25.86
C LEU A 773 1.17 1.97 -27.06
N THR A 774 1.75 0.96 -27.73
CA THR A 774 1.18 0.39 -28.94
C THR A 774 1.18 -1.15 -28.98
N TRP A 775 0.88 -1.72 -30.14
CA TRP A 775 0.65 -3.14 -30.41
C TRP A 775 1.69 -4.13 -29.89
N PRO A 776 2.99 -3.80 -29.69
CA PRO A 776 3.90 -4.72 -29.01
C PRO A 776 3.34 -5.23 -27.68
N MET A 777 2.63 -4.37 -26.94
CA MET A 777 2.08 -4.70 -25.62
C MET A 777 1.13 -5.90 -25.63
N ARG A 778 0.52 -6.26 -26.77
CA ARG A 778 -0.34 -7.45 -26.89
C ARG A 778 0.40 -8.76 -27.20
N HIS A 779 1.73 -8.79 -27.07
CA HIS A 779 2.54 -9.99 -27.31
C HIS A 779 3.10 -10.56 -26.02
N ALA A 780 2.79 -11.82 -25.72
CA ALA A 780 3.29 -12.52 -24.52
C ALA A 780 4.82 -12.58 -24.45
N THR A 781 5.52 -12.52 -25.59
CA THR A 781 6.98 -12.50 -25.68
C THR A 781 7.63 -11.31 -24.98
N LEU A 782 6.90 -10.18 -24.85
CA LEU A 782 7.35 -9.01 -24.10
C LEU A 782 7.45 -9.23 -22.59
N TYR A 783 6.86 -10.30 -22.06
CA TYR A 783 6.71 -10.49 -20.63
C TYR A 783 7.39 -11.77 -20.15
N THR A 784 7.82 -11.77 -18.89
CA THR A 784 8.33 -12.95 -18.18
C THR A 784 7.29 -13.53 -17.22
N ALA A 785 6.36 -12.68 -16.76
CA ALA A 785 5.22 -12.98 -15.92
C ALA A 785 4.19 -11.84 -16.10
N PRO A 786 2.95 -11.97 -15.58
CA PRO A 786 2.00 -10.86 -15.57
C PRO A 786 2.63 -9.56 -15.03
N TYR A 787 2.46 -8.47 -15.79
CA TYR A 787 2.99 -7.14 -15.53
C TYR A 787 4.52 -7.06 -15.38
N ARG A 788 5.29 -8.01 -15.95
CA ARG A 788 6.76 -8.00 -15.87
C ARG A 788 7.41 -8.06 -17.23
N ILE A 789 7.88 -6.90 -17.66
CA ILE A 789 8.57 -6.72 -18.93
C ILE A 789 9.86 -7.55 -18.94
N ARG A 790 10.05 -8.31 -20.01
CA ARG A 790 11.23 -9.12 -20.27
C ARG A 790 12.42 -8.23 -20.57
N ARG A 791 13.44 -8.27 -19.71
CA ARG A 791 14.69 -7.53 -19.90
C ARG A 791 15.54 -8.15 -21.01
N ALA A 792 16.14 -7.31 -21.84
CA ALA A 792 17.24 -7.70 -22.71
C ALA A 792 18.58 -7.47 -22.00
N ALA A 793 19.54 -8.38 -22.18
CA ALA A 793 20.92 -8.15 -21.71
C ALA A 793 21.61 -7.01 -22.49
N LYS A 794 21.20 -6.78 -23.74
CA LYS A 794 21.65 -5.68 -24.59
C LYS A 794 20.48 -5.22 -25.45
N VAL A 795 20.28 -3.90 -25.54
CA VAL A 795 19.27 -3.29 -26.42
C VAL A 795 19.71 -3.45 -27.87
N THR A 796 18.83 -4.01 -28.70
CA THR A 796 18.97 -4.04 -30.16
C THR A 796 18.07 -2.97 -30.76
N SER A 797 18.68 -2.01 -31.46
CA SER A 797 18.00 -0.93 -32.18
C SER A 797 18.09 -1.06 -33.71
N ASP A 798 18.93 -1.96 -34.23
CA ASP A 798 19.15 -2.15 -35.67
C ASP A 798 18.63 -3.52 -36.12
N TYR A 799 17.62 -3.52 -36.98
CA TYR A 799 17.06 -4.69 -37.64
C TYR A 799 17.16 -4.55 -39.18
N GLY A 800 18.10 -3.74 -39.66
CA GLY A 800 18.29 -3.41 -41.06
C GLY A 800 17.55 -2.15 -41.51
N PRO A 801 17.61 -1.79 -42.80
CA PRO A 801 17.05 -0.54 -43.31
C PRO A 801 15.51 -0.48 -43.29
N ASN A 802 14.85 -1.64 -43.20
CA ASN A 802 13.39 -1.75 -43.15
C ASN A 802 12.97 -2.82 -42.14
N LEU A 803 11.89 -2.54 -41.41
CA LEU A 803 11.22 -3.50 -40.54
C LEU A 803 9.98 -4.05 -41.26
N ASN A 804 9.66 -5.32 -41.03
CA ASN A 804 8.45 -5.96 -41.53
C ASN A 804 7.90 -6.93 -40.47
N GLN A 805 6.72 -7.49 -40.73
CA GLN A 805 6.05 -8.42 -39.82
C GLN A 805 6.94 -9.61 -39.45
N THR A 806 7.60 -10.24 -40.43
CA THR A 806 8.47 -11.40 -40.20
C THR A 806 9.60 -11.10 -39.21
N ILE A 807 10.28 -9.97 -39.38
CA ILE A 807 11.36 -9.55 -38.47
C ILE A 807 10.77 -9.21 -37.09
N ALA A 808 9.68 -8.44 -37.06
CA ALA A 808 9.09 -7.97 -35.81
C ALA A 808 8.62 -9.11 -34.91
N LEU A 809 8.02 -10.15 -35.50
CA LEU A 809 7.46 -11.32 -34.79
C LEU A 809 8.45 -12.48 -34.65
N SER A 810 9.66 -12.39 -35.20
CA SER A 810 10.66 -13.47 -35.13
C SER A 810 11.16 -13.73 -33.71
N ALA A 811 11.63 -14.96 -33.47
CA ALA A 811 12.39 -15.28 -32.26
C ALA A 811 13.71 -14.49 -32.25
N GLY A 812 13.87 -13.57 -31.30
CA GLY A 812 14.99 -12.60 -31.28
C GLY A 812 14.68 -11.26 -31.96
N GLY A 813 13.47 -11.10 -32.49
CA GLY A 813 12.94 -9.82 -32.95
C GLY A 813 12.74 -8.81 -31.81
N PRO A 814 12.29 -7.59 -32.13
CA PRO A 814 12.15 -6.47 -31.19
C PRO A 814 11.13 -6.69 -30.05
N LEU A 815 10.39 -7.79 -30.07
CA LEU A 815 9.41 -8.19 -29.04
C LEU A 815 9.98 -9.20 -28.02
N SER A 816 11.20 -9.68 -28.18
CA SER A 816 11.76 -10.77 -27.35
C SER A 816 12.63 -10.30 -26.16
N GLY A 817 12.83 -9.00 -25.98
CA GLY A 817 13.56 -8.43 -24.84
C GLY A 817 13.67 -6.91 -24.95
N GLN A 818 13.51 -6.23 -23.81
CA GLN A 818 13.38 -4.78 -23.73
C GLN A 818 14.50 -4.16 -22.89
N GLY A 819 14.92 -2.95 -23.25
CA GLY A 819 15.75 -2.09 -22.40
C GLY A 819 15.24 -0.65 -22.42
N PRO A 820 15.96 0.32 -21.84
CA PRO A 820 15.51 1.70 -21.77
C PRO A 820 15.08 2.25 -23.14
N GLY A 821 13.88 2.83 -23.19
CA GLY A 821 13.28 3.46 -24.37
C GLY A 821 12.65 2.53 -25.40
N THR A 822 12.61 1.21 -25.16
CA THR A 822 12.16 0.26 -26.19
C THR A 822 10.65 0.01 -26.23
N LEU A 823 9.90 0.39 -25.18
CA LEU A 823 8.42 0.31 -25.23
C LEU A 823 7.81 1.49 -25.99
N SER A 824 8.36 2.70 -25.82
CA SER A 824 7.82 3.93 -26.42
C SER A 824 8.37 4.27 -27.80
N ARG A 825 9.45 3.61 -28.26
CA ARG A 825 10.10 3.88 -29.57
C ARG A 825 9.18 3.77 -30.78
N TRP A 826 8.09 3.01 -30.65
CA TRP A 826 7.10 2.77 -31.69
C TRP A 826 6.10 3.92 -31.89
N MET A 827 5.98 4.80 -30.89
CA MET A 827 4.97 5.85 -30.88
C MET A 827 5.33 6.98 -31.85
N ALA A 828 4.36 7.85 -32.13
CA ALA A 828 4.53 9.02 -32.97
C ALA A 828 5.65 9.95 -32.46
N LEU A 829 6.32 10.61 -33.41
CA LEU A 829 7.39 11.57 -33.16
C LEU A 829 7.13 12.87 -33.95
N PRO A 830 6.90 14.00 -33.28
CA PRO A 830 6.62 14.12 -31.84
C PRO A 830 5.18 13.66 -31.48
N TRP A 831 4.94 13.28 -30.23
CA TRP A 831 3.63 12.77 -29.77
C TRP A 831 2.46 13.78 -29.93
N GLN A 832 2.76 15.08 -29.90
CA GLN A 832 1.78 16.17 -30.07
C GLN A 832 1.15 16.15 -31.47
N GLY A 833 1.90 15.73 -32.49
CA GLY A 833 1.39 15.61 -33.86
C GLY A 833 0.21 14.62 -33.93
N ASP A 834 0.37 13.47 -33.28
CA ASP A 834 -0.68 12.45 -33.20
C ASP A 834 -1.88 12.93 -32.37
N THR A 835 -1.63 13.62 -31.25
CA THR A 835 -2.69 14.19 -30.40
C THR A 835 -3.52 15.24 -31.16
N ALA A 836 -2.88 16.12 -31.94
CA ALA A 836 -3.56 17.15 -32.72
C ALA A 836 -4.44 16.60 -33.87
N PHE A 837 -4.18 15.35 -34.29
CA PHE A 837 -4.85 14.69 -35.42
C PHE A 837 -5.66 13.45 -35.04
N CYS A 838 -5.71 13.09 -33.76
CA CYS A 838 -6.72 12.19 -33.19
C CYS A 838 -8.05 12.95 -33.03
N ARG A 839 -8.87 12.97 -34.08
CA ARG A 839 -10.12 13.74 -34.14
C ARG A 839 -11.35 12.82 -34.22
N SER A 840 -12.50 13.36 -34.60
CA SER A 840 -13.71 12.65 -35.02
C SER A 840 -14.14 13.11 -36.42
N GLY A 841 -15.21 12.53 -36.96
CA GLY A 841 -15.82 13.01 -38.21
C GLY A 841 -14.96 12.74 -39.44
N TYR A 842 -14.24 11.62 -39.45
CA TYR A 842 -13.44 11.19 -40.59
C TYR A 842 -14.33 10.87 -41.81
N ASP A 843 -15.56 10.43 -41.58
CA ASP A 843 -16.62 10.32 -42.58
C ASP A 843 -17.92 11.01 -42.15
N PRO A 844 -18.02 12.34 -42.31
CA PRO A 844 -19.20 13.08 -41.87
C PRO A 844 -20.44 12.78 -42.72
N SER A 845 -20.30 12.07 -43.85
CA SER A 845 -21.44 11.59 -44.63
C SER A 845 -22.14 10.40 -43.96
N TYR A 846 -21.39 9.61 -43.18
CA TYR A 846 -21.92 8.55 -42.32
C TYR A 846 -22.41 9.13 -40.99
N ASP A 847 -21.51 9.74 -40.23
CA ASP A 847 -21.81 10.38 -38.94
C ASP A 847 -20.74 11.45 -38.62
N PRO A 848 -21.13 12.65 -38.14
CA PRO A 848 -20.17 13.73 -37.86
C PRO A 848 -19.23 13.46 -36.67
N TYR A 849 -19.51 12.46 -35.83
CA TYR A 849 -18.80 12.18 -34.58
C TYR A 849 -18.20 10.77 -34.51
N LEU A 850 -18.72 9.82 -35.29
CA LEU A 850 -18.39 8.40 -35.20
C LEU A 850 -18.03 7.75 -36.55
N PRO A 851 -17.27 6.65 -36.54
CA PRO A 851 -16.46 6.15 -35.43
C PRO A 851 -15.33 7.11 -35.02
N SER A 852 -14.66 6.83 -33.90
CA SER A 852 -13.50 7.61 -33.43
C SER A 852 -12.33 6.72 -32.97
N PHE A 853 -11.20 7.31 -32.57
CA PHE A 853 -10.01 6.59 -32.10
C PHE A 853 -9.93 6.54 -30.56
N TRP A 854 -9.44 7.62 -29.92
CA TRP A 854 -8.98 7.60 -28.52
C TRP A 854 -9.68 8.62 -27.62
N VAL A 855 -11.00 8.71 -27.73
CA VAL A 855 -11.79 9.81 -27.15
C VAL A 855 -11.63 9.98 -25.63
N ALA A 856 -11.32 8.92 -24.88
CA ALA A 856 -11.08 9.00 -23.44
C ALA A 856 -9.76 9.69 -23.06
N ARG A 857 -8.76 9.73 -23.95
CA ARG A 857 -7.47 10.41 -23.73
C ARG A 857 -7.35 11.70 -24.50
N VAL A 858 -7.92 11.73 -25.71
CA VAL A 858 -7.98 12.91 -26.58
C VAL A 858 -9.47 13.19 -26.88
N PRO A 859 -10.16 13.96 -26.02
CA PRO A 859 -11.57 14.27 -26.20
C PRO A 859 -11.87 14.85 -27.59
N ASN A 860 -13.03 14.52 -28.16
CA ASN A 860 -13.44 15.07 -29.46
C ASN A 860 -14.48 16.17 -29.27
N GLN A 861 -15.53 15.89 -28.50
CA GLN A 861 -16.57 16.85 -28.14
C GLN A 861 -16.79 16.83 -26.63
N VAL A 862 -16.93 18.01 -26.04
CA VAL A 862 -16.96 18.19 -24.58
C VAL A 862 -18.11 19.09 -24.16
N LEU A 863 -18.49 19.06 -22.87
CA LEU A 863 -19.38 20.07 -22.28
C LEU A 863 -18.53 21.22 -21.73
N THR A 864 -18.82 22.46 -22.13
CA THR A 864 -18.05 23.63 -21.68
C THR A 864 -18.47 24.07 -20.29
N ALA A 865 -17.60 24.82 -19.60
CA ALA A 865 -17.95 25.47 -18.34
C ALA A 865 -19.12 26.46 -18.48
N GLU A 866 -19.28 27.10 -19.64
CA GLU A 866 -20.38 28.02 -19.95
C GLU A 866 -21.71 27.28 -20.07
N ASP A 867 -21.73 26.19 -20.85
CA ASP A 867 -22.92 25.35 -21.00
C ASP A 867 -23.29 24.71 -19.65
N TYR A 868 -22.31 24.25 -18.88
CA TYR A 868 -22.54 23.75 -17.52
C TYR A 868 -23.20 24.80 -16.61
N ALA A 869 -22.74 26.06 -16.66
CA ALA A 869 -23.36 27.13 -15.88
C ALA A 869 -24.83 27.35 -16.25
N ILE A 870 -25.18 27.23 -17.54
CA ILE A 870 -26.57 27.27 -18.01
C ILE A 870 -27.36 26.06 -17.48
N VAL A 871 -26.81 24.85 -17.54
CA VAL A 871 -27.45 23.62 -17.04
C VAL A 871 -27.78 23.73 -15.55
N MET A 872 -26.88 24.31 -14.75
CA MET A 872 -27.05 24.45 -13.29
C MET A 872 -27.97 25.60 -12.88
N ASP A 873 -28.22 26.58 -13.75
CA ASP A 873 -29.07 27.73 -13.46
C ASP A 873 -30.57 27.38 -13.60
N GLU A 874 -31.18 26.96 -12.49
CA GLU A 874 -32.60 26.59 -12.43
C GLU A 874 -33.57 27.74 -12.76
N THR A 875 -33.10 28.99 -12.79
CA THR A 875 -33.92 30.14 -13.17
C THR A 875 -34.14 30.26 -14.68
N ARG A 876 -33.33 29.54 -15.48
CA ARG A 876 -33.44 29.53 -16.94
C ARG A 876 -34.53 28.57 -17.43
N PRO A 877 -35.15 28.85 -18.60
CA PRO A 877 -36.09 27.94 -19.23
C PRO A 877 -35.51 26.53 -19.40
N ARG A 878 -36.32 25.51 -19.09
CA ARG A 878 -35.91 24.09 -19.19
C ARG A 878 -35.34 23.72 -20.55
N ALA A 879 -35.97 24.18 -21.63
CA ALA A 879 -35.51 23.91 -22.99
C ALA A 879 -34.11 24.48 -23.27
N GLU A 880 -33.78 25.64 -22.68
CA GLU A 880 -32.45 26.24 -22.79
C GLU A 880 -31.39 25.41 -22.05
N ARG A 881 -31.72 24.95 -20.84
CA ARG A 881 -30.85 24.06 -20.05
C ARG A 881 -30.59 22.73 -20.75
N ILE A 882 -31.62 22.13 -21.34
CA ILE A 882 -31.50 20.90 -22.14
C ILE A 882 -30.65 21.15 -23.39
N ALA A 883 -30.84 22.28 -24.07
CA ALA A 883 -30.04 22.64 -25.24
C ALA A 883 -28.56 22.81 -24.86
N ALA A 884 -28.25 23.49 -23.75
CA ALA A 884 -26.88 23.65 -23.25
C ALA A 884 -26.25 22.30 -22.87
N PHE A 885 -26.97 21.42 -22.19
CA PHE A 885 -26.46 20.08 -21.86
C PHE A 885 -26.12 19.24 -23.11
N ASN A 886 -26.87 19.43 -24.20
CA ASN A 886 -26.67 18.72 -25.46
C ASN A 886 -25.73 19.47 -26.43
N HIS A 887 -25.31 20.69 -26.11
CA HIS A 887 -24.33 21.41 -26.89
C HIS A 887 -22.93 20.87 -26.59
N ARG A 888 -22.28 20.32 -27.62
CA ARG A 888 -21.01 19.59 -27.50
C ARG A 888 -19.98 20.10 -28.51
N PRO A 889 -19.34 21.27 -28.27
CA PRO A 889 -18.34 21.81 -29.17
C PRO A 889 -17.08 20.95 -29.27
N ASN A 890 -16.33 21.14 -30.36
CA ASN A 890 -15.08 20.42 -30.60
C ASN A 890 -14.00 20.80 -29.57
N TRP A 891 -13.30 19.82 -29.02
CA TRP A 891 -12.23 20.02 -28.04
C TRP A 891 -11.02 20.78 -28.61
N LEU A 892 -10.67 20.54 -29.88
CA LEU A 892 -9.56 21.19 -30.59
C LEU A 892 -9.90 22.58 -31.16
N ARG A 893 -11.09 23.12 -30.88
CA ARG A 893 -11.63 24.36 -31.48
C ARG A 893 -10.69 25.57 -31.41
N ASN A 894 -9.80 25.64 -30.42
CA ASN A 894 -8.87 26.74 -30.24
C ASN A 894 -7.64 26.69 -31.17
N ILE A 895 -7.32 25.51 -31.73
CA ILE A 895 -6.12 25.31 -32.54
C ILE A 895 -6.39 24.71 -33.93
N MET A 896 -7.56 24.10 -34.14
CA MET A 896 -7.82 23.30 -35.35
C MET A 896 -8.04 24.11 -36.63
N LEU A 897 -8.27 25.42 -36.54
CA LEU A 897 -8.61 26.29 -37.67
C LEU A 897 -7.35 26.88 -38.35
N ALA A 898 -6.36 26.03 -38.62
CA ALA A 898 -5.09 26.39 -39.25
C ALA A 898 -4.57 25.25 -40.15
N PRO A 899 -3.62 25.50 -41.07
CA PRO A 899 -2.96 24.45 -41.83
C PRO A 899 -2.29 23.41 -40.92
N ALA A 900 -2.20 22.15 -41.39
CA ALA A 900 -1.77 21.03 -40.56
C ALA A 900 -0.45 21.23 -39.78
N PRO A 901 0.65 21.75 -40.38
CA PRO A 901 1.88 22.01 -39.63
C PRO A 901 1.69 23.02 -38.49
N GLU A 902 0.86 24.04 -38.69
CA GLU A 902 0.60 25.08 -37.69
C GLU A 902 -0.22 24.52 -36.52
N VAL A 903 -1.22 23.67 -36.79
CA VAL A 903 -1.98 22.99 -35.72
C VAL A 903 -1.04 22.14 -34.84
N MET A 904 -0.12 21.40 -35.45
CA MET A 904 0.87 20.60 -34.71
C MET A 904 1.81 21.47 -33.89
N MET A 905 2.33 22.56 -34.47
CA MET A 905 3.19 23.50 -33.75
C MET A 905 2.46 24.19 -32.58
N ARG A 906 1.17 24.50 -32.72
CA ARG A 906 0.33 25.00 -31.62
C ARG A 906 0.15 23.96 -30.52
N MET A 907 -0.11 22.70 -30.87
CA MET A 907 -0.15 21.63 -29.86
C MET A 907 1.21 21.46 -29.18
N ILE A 908 2.34 21.56 -29.90
CA ILE A 908 3.68 21.52 -29.30
C ILE A 908 3.88 22.66 -28.30
N ALA A 909 3.47 23.88 -28.65
CA ALA A 909 3.65 25.05 -27.81
C ALA A 909 2.71 25.07 -26.60
N ASP A 910 1.45 24.69 -26.81
CA ASP A 910 0.34 25.00 -25.89
C ASP A 910 -0.41 23.75 -25.40
N PHE A 911 0.18 22.54 -25.49
CA PHE A 911 -0.48 21.29 -25.03
C PHE A 911 -0.98 21.44 -23.59
N GLY A 912 -0.19 22.11 -22.75
CA GLY A 912 -0.54 22.40 -21.36
C GLY A 912 -1.88 23.12 -21.27
N GLY A 913 -2.21 24.05 -22.16
CA GLY A 913 -3.45 24.82 -22.14
C GLY A 913 -4.72 24.04 -22.51
N MET A 914 -4.61 22.90 -23.19
CA MET A 914 -5.75 22.13 -23.70
C MET A 914 -6.73 21.71 -22.59
N GLY A 915 -8.00 21.53 -22.92
CA GLY A 915 -9.06 21.28 -21.94
C GLY A 915 -8.93 19.94 -21.21
N ILE A 916 -9.05 19.95 -19.88
CA ILE A 916 -9.18 18.74 -19.05
C ILE A 916 -10.64 18.52 -18.73
N VAL A 917 -11.16 17.31 -18.96
CA VAL A 917 -12.54 16.94 -18.66
C VAL A 917 -12.64 16.44 -17.22
N GLU A 918 -13.27 17.24 -16.36
CA GLU A 918 -13.32 17.04 -14.90
C GLU A 918 -14.75 16.79 -14.41
N GLN A 919 -14.88 15.96 -13.38
CA GLN A 919 -16.16 15.66 -12.74
C GLN A 919 -16.71 16.86 -11.96
N ARG A 920 -18.00 17.15 -12.12
CA ARG A 920 -18.75 18.20 -11.41
C ARG A 920 -20.14 17.69 -10.99
N PRO A 921 -20.76 18.26 -9.94
CA PRO A 921 -22.12 17.89 -9.57
C PRO A 921 -23.12 18.33 -10.63
N GLY A 922 -24.11 17.49 -10.91
CA GLY A 922 -25.27 17.85 -11.73
C GLY A 922 -26.46 18.36 -10.90
N PRO A 923 -27.54 18.81 -11.55
CA PRO A 923 -28.78 19.20 -10.88
C PRO A 923 -29.36 18.03 -10.05
N ALA A 924 -29.78 18.31 -8.83
CA ALA A 924 -30.28 17.27 -7.92
C ALA A 924 -31.68 16.79 -8.33
N ASN A 925 -31.89 15.47 -8.32
CA ASN A 925 -33.18 14.81 -8.57
C ASN A 925 -33.84 15.17 -9.90
N ASP A 926 -33.01 15.37 -10.93
CA ASP A 926 -33.47 15.75 -12.25
C ASP A 926 -33.52 14.53 -13.21
N PRO A 927 -34.63 14.27 -13.91
CA PRO A 927 -34.73 13.10 -14.80
C PRO A 927 -33.95 13.26 -16.13
N ASP A 928 -33.66 14.49 -16.57
CA ASP A 928 -32.96 14.75 -17.83
C ASP A 928 -31.46 15.03 -17.64
N PHE A 929 -31.04 15.40 -16.42
CA PHE A 929 -29.64 15.66 -16.10
C PHE A 929 -29.08 14.63 -15.10
N PRO A 930 -27.95 13.99 -15.41
CA PRO A 930 -27.33 13.05 -14.48
C PRO A 930 -26.82 13.76 -13.22
N PRO A 931 -26.73 13.06 -12.07
CA PRO A 931 -26.26 13.64 -10.80
C PRO A 931 -24.77 14.03 -10.84
N VAL A 932 -24.04 13.52 -11.83
CA VAL A 932 -22.65 13.80 -12.10
C VAL A 932 -22.54 14.24 -13.56
N ILE A 933 -21.83 15.35 -13.80
CA ILE A 933 -21.59 15.91 -15.13
C ILE A 933 -20.08 16.11 -15.30
N PHE A 934 -19.54 15.75 -16.46
CA PHE A 934 -18.14 16.00 -16.77
C PHE A 934 -18.01 17.25 -17.65
N VAL A 935 -17.11 18.16 -17.26
CA VAL A 935 -17.01 19.52 -17.78
C VAL A 935 -15.57 19.83 -18.12
N GLU A 936 -15.35 20.46 -19.27
CA GLU A 936 -14.04 20.91 -19.70
C GLU A 936 -13.58 22.13 -18.89
N THR A 937 -12.34 22.06 -18.41
CA THR A 937 -11.60 23.18 -17.82
C THR A 937 -10.37 23.49 -18.69
N LEU A 938 -10.36 24.67 -19.32
CA LEU A 938 -9.25 25.16 -20.14
C LEU A 938 -8.13 25.76 -19.27
N GLY A 939 -6.88 25.70 -19.76
CA GLY A 939 -5.76 26.47 -19.23
C GLY A 939 -5.54 27.78 -20.00
N PRO A 940 -4.63 28.65 -19.55
CA PRO A 940 -4.02 29.67 -20.39
C PRO A 940 -3.22 29.00 -21.53
N PRO A 941 -3.22 29.51 -22.78
CA PRO A 941 -3.86 30.74 -23.30
C PRO A 941 -5.33 30.56 -23.73
N PHE A 942 -5.86 29.34 -23.77
CA PHE A 942 -7.17 29.07 -24.39
C PHE A 942 -8.37 29.61 -23.61
N THR A 943 -8.23 29.83 -22.30
CA THR A 943 -9.26 30.50 -21.50
C THR A 943 -9.49 31.94 -21.99
N GLU A 944 -8.43 32.66 -22.35
CA GLU A 944 -8.53 34.03 -22.88
C GLU A 944 -9.17 34.04 -24.27
N MET A 945 -8.80 33.09 -25.13
CA MET A 945 -9.39 32.92 -26.46
C MET A 945 -10.88 32.59 -26.38
N ALA A 946 -11.27 31.69 -25.47
CA ALA A 946 -12.67 31.32 -25.27
C ALA A 946 -13.51 32.51 -24.79
N ALA A 947 -13.01 33.29 -23.81
CA ALA A 947 -13.69 34.49 -23.34
C ALA A 947 -13.88 35.53 -24.45
N ALA A 948 -12.88 35.72 -25.31
CA ALA A 948 -12.98 36.60 -26.47
C ALA A 948 -14.01 36.11 -27.50
N ALA A 949 -14.03 34.81 -27.80
CA ALA A 949 -14.98 34.20 -28.74
C ALA A 949 -16.43 34.26 -28.23
N ALA A 950 -16.65 34.00 -26.93
CA ALA A 950 -17.96 34.10 -26.29
C ALA A 950 -18.53 35.54 -26.33
N ALA A 951 -17.66 36.56 -26.27
CA ALA A 951 -18.06 37.95 -26.43
C ALA A 951 -18.51 38.27 -27.88
N LEU A 952 -17.94 37.61 -28.89
CA LEU A 952 -18.26 37.79 -30.31
C LEU A 952 -19.51 37.01 -30.76
N LEU A 953 -19.76 35.82 -30.21
CA LEU A 953 -20.86 34.92 -30.60
C LEU A 953 -22.26 35.40 -30.19
N LYS A 954 -22.38 36.44 -29.36
CA LYS A 954 -23.66 37.10 -29.04
C LYS A 954 -24.31 37.85 -30.22
N ALA A 955 -23.72 37.83 -31.42
CA ALA A 955 -24.13 38.67 -32.55
C ALA A 955 -24.58 37.93 -33.84
N THR A 956 -24.61 36.59 -33.89
CA THR A 956 -24.80 35.87 -35.18
C THR A 956 -26.02 34.93 -35.16
N PRO A 957 -26.95 35.00 -36.14
CA PRO A 957 -28.09 34.10 -36.20
C PRO A 957 -27.70 32.67 -36.58
N SER A 958 -28.43 31.70 -36.02
CA SER A 958 -28.30 30.26 -36.30
C SER A 958 -28.70 29.92 -37.74
N THR A 959 -27.72 29.66 -38.61
CA THR A 959 -27.92 28.94 -39.87
C THR A 959 -27.72 27.44 -39.67
N SER A 960 -28.41 26.61 -40.45
CA SER A 960 -28.20 25.15 -40.43
C SER A 960 -26.78 24.80 -40.90
N LEU A 961 -25.99 24.17 -40.02
CA LEU A 961 -24.62 23.71 -40.33
C LEU A 961 -24.62 22.56 -41.36
N THR A 962 -23.59 22.48 -42.21
CA THR A 962 -23.32 21.30 -43.05
C THR A 962 -22.84 20.12 -42.19
N ALA A 963 -22.73 18.92 -42.79
CA ALA A 963 -22.20 17.75 -42.09
C ALA A 963 -20.72 17.94 -41.68
N ALA A 964 -19.90 18.52 -42.56
CA ALA A 964 -18.52 18.89 -42.26
C ALA A 964 -18.43 19.91 -41.12
N GLN A 965 -19.31 20.91 -41.10
CA GLN A 965 -19.38 21.91 -40.02
C GLN A 965 -19.83 21.31 -38.69
N ARG A 966 -20.76 20.36 -38.69
CA ARG A 966 -21.13 19.59 -37.49
C ARG A 966 -19.96 18.76 -36.95
N ALA A 967 -19.11 18.24 -37.84
CA ALA A 967 -17.88 17.53 -37.48
C ALA A 967 -16.74 18.46 -37.01
N GLY A 968 -16.93 19.79 -37.06
CA GLY A 968 -15.96 20.79 -36.61
C GLY A 968 -15.04 21.32 -37.71
N PHE A 969 -15.28 20.99 -38.99
CA PHE A 969 -14.53 21.54 -40.12
C PHE A 969 -15.15 22.84 -40.63
N VAL A 970 -14.33 23.77 -41.09
CA VAL A 970 -14.81 25.07 -41.62
C VAL A 970 -15.63 24.86 -42.90
N ASP A 971 -15.10 24.03 -43.79
CA ASP A 971 -15.61 23.70 -45.10
C ASP A 971 -15.09 22.32 -45.55
N GLU A 972 -15.50 21.89 -46.75
CA GLU A 972 -15.06 20.63 -47.36
C GLU A 972 -13.56 20.62 -47.71
N ALA A 973 -12.93 21.78 -47.93
CA ALA A 973 -11.51 21.86 -48.23
C ALA A 973 -10.65 21.54 -46.99
N HIS A 974 -11.05 22.06 -45.82
CA HIS A 974 -10.43 21.72 -44.54
C HIS A 974 -10.62 20.23 -44.22
N LEU A 975 -11.80 19.65 -44.48
CA LEU A 975 -12.00 18.21 -44.37
C LEU A 975 -11.04 17.43 -45.29
N ALA A 976 -10.95 17.80 -46.57
CA ALA A 976 -10.08 17.14 -47.53
C ALA A 976 -8.59 17.17 -47.12
N GLU A 977 -8.11 18.27 -46.55
CA GLU A 977 -6.74 18.36 -46.04
C GLU A 977 -6.51 17.43 -44.84
N PHE A 978 -7.45 17.40 -43.88
CA PHE A 978 -7.39 16.46 -42.77
C PHE A 978 -7.36 15.00 -43.26
N ARG A 979 -8.20 14.69 -44.26
CA ARG A 979 -8.23 13.37 -44.90
C ARG A 979 -6.87 13.04 -45.53
N ARG A 980 -6.26 13.98 -46.26
CA ARG A 980 -4.96 13.79 -46.90
C ARG A 980 -3.85 13.42 -45.91
N VAL A 981 -3.86 14.00 -44.71
CA VAL A 981 -2.91 13.67 -43.64
C VAL A 981 -3.15 12.25 -43.09
N ARG A 982 -4.41 11.85 -42.86
CA ARG A 982 -4.75 10.60 -42.16
C ARG A 982 -4.90 9.37 -43.07
N PHE A 983 -5.25 9.53 -44.35
CA PHE A 983 -5.59 8.41 -45.24
C PHE A 983 -4.43 7.91 -46.13
N GLN A 984 -3.21 8.39 -45.94
CA GLN A 984 -1.96 7.89 -46.56
C GLN A 984 -2.06 7.52 -48.06
N GLY A 985 -2.87 8.22 -48.85
CA GLY A 985 -3.05 7.98 -50.29
C GLY A 985 -4.27 7.16 -50.72
N ARG A 986 -5.22 6.83 -49.83
CA ARG A 986 -6.58 6.44 -50.27
C ARG A 986 -7.28 7.65 -50.90
N SER A 987 -7.92 7.44 -52.05
CA SER A 987 -8.80 8.41 -52.73
C SER A 987 -10.18 8.45 -52.08
#